data_AF-A0A142YEN8-F1
#
_entry.id   AF-A0A142YEN8-F1
#
_cell.length_a   1.000
_cell.length_b   1.000
_cell.length_c   1.000
_cell.angle_alpha   90.00
_cell.angle_beta   90.00
_cell.angle_gamma   90.00
#
_symmetry.space_group_name_H-M   'P 1'
#
loop_
_entity.id
_entity.type
_entity.pdbx_description
1 polymer ?
#
loop_
_entity_poly.entity_id
_entity_poly.type
_entity_poly.pdbx_seq_one_letter_code
_entity_poly.pdbx_strand_id
1 'polypeptide(L)'
;MGSRRRSRVGWCLVLAAGLVGSGGLALGVAAQEAADVPESAPEAADPNVLHDGFETPAAVWRREHTDTTINLLAQERSDRAANDGRLSERFQFEAEPGSQFFVSYPLPNVPVTDALEASLAVRANRAGVQLFVRVVLPKDVDPESRAASFVLIPGTVFDRVDRWQRLEVSQIPPAVERQARVLRASSSRPVPLEGAYIDCVVVNLMGGQGGAEVFLDNLSVGPVAPEIVASWTPPGAGPARPEALPELPAAAPAAVAEDGARGKFDRIRLDRNYLSRLGDDQRVRPWFPTAVEAPGADVTELRRYGFDVLIDGHDADRDRLAEAVERGFLLMPRLSRPKPGEGIEGQLKQVTDYPFKDSTAFWMLGEDLGRNRERKVRDEELARTRKLNQAIHALPPTFSRLTVGEVRGELPLYARAPSNLDAIAIPTNHWAAAQDQSEFHRFLLQRRELTAKANAGQLYWAMLPASAPRIVEENIWGEAPPPAWGVPRPSPEHLRLMTYLALSAGYRGLIFRGDADLTRPAGRPQLIESALLNMEIDLVESILAKSADPIPIHPVFDPPPSDLPPPGSMPTTRVRLQPESRPKAWHRAAAISVDRRGALLLLADYSDNVQYQPHQLATRNLVVRAILPEGVEAFDISPGGVDVLEHKRGPGGTYVTVEEFGVTSMILCTTDMALKERLEMAIARARPTAVQLAIEQAELMYQQVAEINGRLAADGVSITSEEDERQRRALGLTKPFNDAAELLAKAEASVKSARDARDREDFGLAWKEARRAQRPLRILAYAHWVEAYKALALAVDAERGITPETDAASRTASRPPEPQTLMKPTSCPPLVTFNTLPELYVWLDWISGKSGYRFGANRVPSGAFDDPAAMADDGWMNMSYEADGIKAAMAVVPPDVPVPTGSAPADPANRAIRMNATPADPKALETSLPPFVDHPLVAVRSPALKVLANNLIRISVLVRRPMESAAGAGGLIVRDSIGGEALQFRTTAPIANWSRVVLYRKAPADGEFTATLGLAGYGAAWFDDFRVELVEQQAGDVPGDLADAPDGEDLDSIPDPDPAADSESPAAAASAAAAPAAPPADLDGTRRESAVPRLPDPRVPAAAESPEQNRARRR
;
A
#
# COMPACT_ATOMS: atom_id res chain seq x y z
N MET A 1 -49.09 22.23 -22.01
CA MET A 1 -49.20 22.85 -23.35
C MET A 1 -47.95 22.46 -24.13
N GLY A 2 -47.95 21.39 -24.93
CA GLY A 2 -48.28 21.35 -26.37
C GLY A 2 -47.00 21.67 -27.19
N SER A 3 -46.42 20.88 -28.09
CA SER A 3 -46.84 19.71 -28.90
C SER A 3 -45.55 19.05 -29.50
N ARG A 4 -45.34 17.73 -29.47
CA ARG A 4 -45.64 16.66 -30.46
C ARG A 4 -45.06 16.81 -31.90
N ARG A 5 -44.18 15.88 -32.30
CA ARG A 5 -44.26 14.90 -33.44
C ARG A 5 -42.87 14.26 -33.68
N ARG A 6 -42.61 13.01 -33.29
CA ARG A 6 -42.90 11.68 -33.92
C ARG A 6 -41.90 11.25 -35.02
N SER A 7 -41.13 10.20 -34.73
CA SER A 7 -41.11 8.96 -35.52
C SER A 7 -40.71 7.76 -34.64
N ARG A 8 -41.47 6.65 -34.77
CA ARG A 8 -41.40 5.38 -34.04
C ARG A 8 -41.25 4.27 -35.07
N VAL A 9 -40.32 3.35 -34.86
CA VAL A 9 -40.35 1.91 -35.24
C VAL A 9 -39.40 1.26 -34.20
N GLY A 10 -39.69 0.28 -33.35
CA GLY A 10 -40.74 -0.72 -33.28
C GLY A 10 -40.05 -2.07 -33.04
N TRP A 11 -39.89 -2.52 -31.80
CA TRP A 11 -39.49 -3.91 -31.46
C TRP A 11 -40.40 -4.44 -30.35
N CYS A 12 -41.16 -5.49 -30.68
CA CYS A 12 -42.04 -6.22 -29.78
C CYS A 12 -41.32 -7.44 -29.18
N LEU A 13 -41.57 -7.67 -27.89
CA LEU A 13 -41.37 -8.91 -27.15
C LEU A 13 -42.33 -10.01 -27.61
N VAL A 14 -41.89 -11.28 -27.61
CA VAL A 14 -42.63 -12.43 -27.03
C VAL A 14 -41.65 -13.53 -26.58
N LEU A 15 -41.86 -14.00 -25.35
CA LEU A 15 -41.33 -15.21 -24.71
C LEU A 15 -42.28 -16.40 -24.95
N ALA A 16 -41.69 -17.59 -25.17
CA ALA A 16 -42.10 -18.96 -24.78
C ALA A 16 -43.34 -19.67 -25.40
N ALA A 17 -43.14 -20.92 -25.89
CA ALA A 17 -43.68 -22.19 -25.31
C ALA A 17 -43.59 -23.44 -26.25
N GLY A 18 -43.40 -24.64 -25.66
CA GLY A 18 -43.67 -26.00 -26.21
C GLY A 18 -42.43 -26.93 -26.28
N LEU A 19 -42.06 -27.88 -25.40
CA LEU A 19 -42.70 -28.91 -24.53
C LEU A 19 -42.98 -30.29 -25.20
N VAL A 20 -42.02 -31.21 -25.02
CA VAL A 20 -42.05 -32.68 -24.68
C VAL A 20 -42.95 -33.69 -25.43
N GLY A 21 -42.34 -34.81 -25.87
CA GLY A 21 -42.90 -36.17 -25.62
C GLY A 21 -42.58 -37.33 -26.58
N SER A 22 -42.00 -38.40 -26.02
CA SER A 22 -42.14 -39.84 -26.31
C SER A 22 -41.26 -40.59 -27.36
N GLY A 23 -40.59 -41.65 -26.87
CA GLY A 23 -40.85 -43.03 -27.34
C GLY A 23 -39.78 -43.71 -28.20
N GLY A 24 -39.03 -44.66 -27.63
CA GLY A 24 -37.90 -45.35 -28.26
C GLY A 24 -38.22 -46.35 -29.39
N LEU A 25 -37.16 -46.84 -30.04
CA LEU A 25 -37.03 -48.23 -30.52
C LEU A 25 -35.55 -48.57 -30.75
N ALA A 26 -35.15 -49.73 -30.23
CA ALA A 26 -33.88 -50.39 -30.45
C ALA A 26 -33.96 -51.33 -31.69
N LEU A 27 -32.81 -51.94 -32.03
CA LEU A 27 -32.51 -52.92 -33.10
C LEU A 27 -32.12 -52.25 -34.43
N GLY A 28 -31.04 -52.60 -35.12
CA GLY A 28 -30.11 -53.70 -34.94
C GLY A 28 -28.97 -53.63 -35.96
N VAL A 29 -28.01 -54.51 -35.74
CA VAL A 29 -26.72 -54.72 -36.39
C VAL A 29 -26.76 -54.79 -37.92
N ALA A 30 -25.77 -54.18 -38.57
CA ALA A 30 -25.15 -54.74 -39.77
C ALA A 30 -23.64 -54.43 -39.73
N ALA A 31 -22.85 -55.49 -39.51
CA ALA A 31 -21.41 -55.48 -39.70
C ALA A 31 -21.11 -55.22 -41.18
N GLN A 32 -20.09 -54.41 -41.47
CA GLN A 32 -19.42 -54.50 -42.75
C GLN A 32 -17.91 -54.35 -42.58
N GLU A 33 -17.28 -55.43 -43.02
CA GLU A 33 -15.86 -55.76 -43.09
C GLU A 33 -14.93 -54.65 -43.54
N ALA A 34 -13.67 -54.85 -43.12
CA ALA A 34 -12.47 -54.25 -43.65
C ALA A 34 -12.49 -54.11 -45.18
N ALA A 35 -12.18 -52.91 -45.65
CA ALA A 35 -11.70 -52.68 -47.00
C ALA A 35 -10.30 -52.06 -46.88
N ASP A 36 -9.33 -52.91 -47.14
CA ASP A 36 -7.90 -52.65 -47.33
C ASP A 36 -7.70 -51.96 -48.68
N VAL A 37 -7.18 -50.71 -48.71
CA VAL A 37 -6.70 -50.04 -49.94
C VAL A 37 -5.81 -48.83 -49.54
N PRO A 38 -4.79 -48.46 -50.32
CA PRO A 38 -3.57 -49.19 -50.63
C PRO A 38 -2.31 -48.39 -50.18
N GLU A 39 -1.19 -49.11 -50.09
CA GLU A 39 0.17 -48.56 -50.06
C GLU A 39 0.37 -47.59 -51.25
N SER A 40 0.50 -46.29 -50.98
CA SER A 40 0.82 -45.29 -52.00
C SER A 40 2.32 -45.01 -51.97
N ALA A 41 2.95 -45.29 -53.11
CA ALA A 41 4.34 -44.97 -53.41
C ALA A 41 4.61 -43.45 -53.28
N PRO A 42 5.86 -43.01 -53.01
CA PRO A 42 6.17 -41.63 -52.67
C PRO A 42 5.85 -40.70 -53.85
N GLU A 43 5.01 -39.71 -53.58
CA GLU A 43 4.67 -38.63 -54.49
C GLU A 43 5.92 -37.78 -54.71
N ALA A 44 6.32 -37.58 -55.97
CA ALA A 44 7.50 -36.80 -56.32
C ALA A 44 7.37 -35.37 -55.77
N ALA A 45 8.39 -34.90 -55.03
CA ALA A 45 8.43 -33.58 -54.43
C ALA A 45 8.06 -32.48 -55.45
N ASP A 46 7.01 -31.72 -55.14
CA ASP A 46 6.61 -30.55 -55.93
C ASP A 46 7.80 -29.56 -55.99
N PRO A 47 8.31 -29.19 -57.19
CA PRO A 47 9.53 -28.38 -57.34
C PRO A 47 9.44 -26.97 -56.73
N ASN A 48 8.26 -26.56 -56.26
CA ASN A 48 8.02 -25.23 -55.67
C ASN A 48 7.66 -25.29 -54.17
N VAL A 49 7.98 -26.36 -53.44
CA VAL A 49 7.66 -26.50 -52.00
C VAL A 49 8.94 -26.77 -51.18
N LEU A 50 9.10 -26.05 -50.07
CA LEU A 50 10.08 -26.41 -49.03
C LEU A 50 9.54 -27.59 -48.24
N HIS A 51 10.15 -28.77 -48.38
CA HIS A 51 9.76 -30.00 -47.72
C HIS A 51 10.85 -30.54 -46.78
N ASP A 52 10.48 -30.88 -45.55
CA ASP A 52 11.33 -31.62 -44.61
C ASP A 52 10.54 -32.78 -43.97
N GLY A 53 10.96 -34.00 -44.30
CA GLY A 53 10.44 -35.24 -43.74
C GLY A 53 11.14 -35.68 -42.44
N PHE A 54 12.01 -34.84 -41.84
CA PHE A 54 12.52 -35.03 -40.48
C PHE A 54 13.40 -36.28 -40.25
N GLU A 55 13.95 -36.87 -41.32
CA GLU A 55 14.81 -38.07 -41.31
C GLU A 55 16.26 -37.82 -40.87
N THR A 56 16.64 -36.58 -40.59
CA THR A 56 17.97 -36.25 -40.06
C THR A 56 18.11 -36.69 -38.60
N PRO A 57 19.28 -37.15 -38.13
CA PRO A 57 19.45 -37.68 -36.77
C PRO A 57 19.42 -36.63 -35.66
N ALA A 58 19.59 -35.34 -35.98
CA ALA A 58 19.55 -34.27 -35.00
C ALA A 58 18.13 -33.70 -34.85
N ALA A 59 17.72 -33.40 -33.63
CA ALA A 59 16.51 -32.61 -33.35
C ALA A 59 16.70 -31.17 -33.84
N VAL A 60 15.71 -30.61 -34.53
CA VAL A 60 15.82 -29.35 -35.28
C VAL A 60 14.90 -28.25 -34.78
N TRP A 61 13.84 -28.59 -34.05
CA TRP A 61 12.92 -27.61 -33.47
C TRP A 61 13.58 -26.92 -32.27
N ARG A 62 13.49 -25.59 -32.22
CA ARG A 62 14.09 -24.77 -31.16
C ARG A 62 13.03 -24.36 -30.18
N ARG A 63 13.35 -24.39 -28.89
CA ARG A 63 12.44 -23.90 -27.84
C ARG A 63 12.45 -22.38 -27.84
N GLU A 64 11.26 -21.80 -27.84
CA GLU A 64 11.06 -20.35 -27.80
C GLU A 64 10.48 -19.96 -26.43
N HIS A 65 9.29 -19.34 -26.41
CA HIS A 65 8.61 -18.86 -25.23
C HIS A 65 7.67 -19.90 -24.61
N THR A 66 7.60 -19.95 -23.28
CA THR A 66 6.61 -20.72 -22.52
C THR A 66 5.97 -19.85 -21.45
N ASP A 67 4.64 -19.83 -21.37
CA ASP A 67 3.91 -19.10 -20.30
C ASP A 67 3.75 -19.95 -19.02
N THR A 68 4.18 -21.21 -19.09
CA THR A 68 4.13 -22.16 -17.99
C THR A 68 5.42 -22.90 -17.74
N THR A 69 5.52 -23.53 -16.57
CA THR A 69 6.64 -24.38 -16.23
C THR A 69 6.48 -25.68 -16.98
N ILE A 70 7.43 -25.97 -17.87
CA ILE A 70 7.49 -27.20 -18.65
C ILE A 70 8.65 -28.05 -18.14
N ASN A 71 8.33 -29.18 -17.51
CA ASN A 71 9.30 -30.22 -17.23
C ASN A 71 9.49 -31.07 -18.50
N LEU A 72 10.45 -30.70 -19.36
CA LEU A 72 10.74 -31.42 -20.59
C LEU A 72 11.48 -32.72 -20.26
N LEU A 73 10.82 -33.85 -20.51
CA LEU A 73 11.37 -35.18 -20.26
C LEU A 73 12.21 -35.69 -21.44
N ALA A 74 11.82 -35.38 -22.67
CA ALA A 74 12.56 -35.74 -23.87
C ALA A 74 12.29 -34.77 -25.04
N GLN A 75 13.34 -34.48 -25.81
CA GLN A 75 13.27 -33.95 -27.18
C GLN A 75 14.27 -34.74 -28.03
N GLU A 76 13.77 -35.54 -28.96
CA GLU A 76 14.61 -36.46 -29.74
C GLU A 76 14.01 -36.76 -31.12
N ARG A 77 14.85 -37.22 -32.05
CA ARG A 77 14.39 -37.92 -33.25
C ARG A 77 13.99 -39.33 -32.88
N SER A 78 12.75 -39.69 -33.14
CA SER A 78 12.14 -40.92 -32.64
C SER A 78 11.55 -41.75 -33.77
N ASP A 79 11.79 -43.06 -33.73
CA ASP A 79 11.13 -44.06 -34.59
C ASP A 79 9.82 -44.59 -33.97
N ARG A 80 9.43 -44.09 -32.78
CA ARG A 80 8.22 -44.54 -32.06
C ARG A 80 6.93 -44.22 -32.79
N ALA A 81 6.93 -43.15 -33.59
CA ALA A 81 5.87 -42.81 -34.52
C ALA A 81 6.46 -41.97 -35.65
N ALA A 82 6.16 -42.29 -36.89
CA ALA A 82 6.45 -41.48 -38.06
C ALA A 82 5.17 -41.32 -38.88
N ASN A 83 5.00 -40.19 -39.55
CA ASN A 83 3.93 -39.90 -40.49
C ASN A 83 4.35 -40.29 -41.91
N ASP A 84 5.56 -39.90 -42.28
CA ASP A 84 6.23 -40.25 -43.52
C ASP A 84 7.67 -40.69 -43.18
N GLY A 85 8.27 -41.57 -43.96
CA GLY A 85 9.60 -42.11 -43.65
C GLY A 85 9.65 -42.97 -42.36
N ARG A 86 10.74 -42.85 -41.60
CA ARG A 86 11.08 -43.69 -40.43
C ARG A 86 11.22 -42.91 -39.12
N LEU A 87 11.35 -41.59 -39.15
CA LEU A 87 11.60 -40.76 -37.97
C LEU A 87 10.63 -39.57 -37.89
N SER A 88 10.27 -39.16 -36.68
CA SER A 88 9.67 -37.84 -36.43
C SER A 88 10.36 -37.15 -35.24
N GLU A 89 10.14 -35.86 -35.05
CA GLU A 89 10.62 -35.19 -33.83
C GLU A 89 9.61 -35.31 -32.69
N ARG A 90 10.05 -35.91 -31.58
CA ARG A 90 9.23 -36.22 -30.41
C ARG A 90 9.54 -35.26 -29.28
N PHE A 91 8.48 -34.71 -28.68
CA PHE A 91 8.48 -33.96 -27.43
C PHE A 91 7.70 -34.74 -26.37
N GLN A 92 8.33 -35.01 -25.22
CA GLN A 92 7.66 -35.54 -24.04
C GLN A 92 7.88 -34.58 -22.89
N PHE A 93 6.80 -34.09 -22.25
CA PHE A 93 6.91 -33.10 -21.18
C PHE A 93 5.74 -33.16 -20.21
N GLU A 94 5.92 -32.59 -19.02
CA GLU A 94 4.83 -32.30 -18.07
C GLU A 94 4.65 -30.79 -17.96
N ALA A 95 3.42 -30.33 -18.14
CA ALA A 95 3.08 -28.91 -18.12
C ALA A 95 2.15 -28.56 -16.95
N GLU A 96 2.48 -27.51 -16.21
CA GLU A 96 1.57 -26.85 -15.26
C GLU A 96 0.50 -26.02 -16.01
N PRO A 97 -0.58 -25.52 -15.35
CA PRO A 97 -1.61 -24.71 -16.00
C PRO A 97 -1.01 -23.54 -16.79
N GLY A 98 -1.29 -23.53 -18.08
CA GLY A 98 -0.75 -22.58 -19.04
C GLY A 98 -1.36 -22.78 -20.42
N SER A 99 -1.06 -21.86 -21.32
CA SER A 99 -1.59 -21.83 -22.68
C SER A 99 -0.52 -21.80 -23.77
N GLN A 100 0.76 -21.61 -23.43
CA GLN A 100 1.84 -21.40 -24.38
C GLN A 100 3.09 -22.24 -24.06
N PHE A 101 3.48 -23.06 -25.04
CA PHE A 101 4.78 -23.72 -25.13
C PHE A 101 5.18 -23.72 -26.60
N PHE A 102 5.83 -22.64 -27.02
CA PHE A 102 6.21 -22.44 -28.41
C PHE A 102 7.55 -23.09 -28.74
N VAL A 103 7.57 -23.83 -29.84
CA VAL A 103 8.78 -24.30 -30.51
C VAL A 103 8.82 -23.78 -31.94
N SER A 104 10.00 -23.47 -32.48
CA SER A 104 10.16 -22.90 -33.81
C SER A 104 11.05 -23.77 -34.71
N TYR A 105 10.76 -23.74 -36.00
CA TYR A 105 11.54 -24.35 -37.07
C TYR A 105 11.98 -23.25 -38.04
N PRO A 106 13.29 -23.02 -38.22
CA PRO A 106 13.79 -21.92 -39.04
C PRO A 106 13.57 -22.19 -40.54
N LEU A 107 13.14 -21.16 -41.27
CA LEU A 107 12.97 -21.15 -42.71
C LEU A 107 13.90 -20.09 -43.34
N PRO A 108 14.19 -20.16 -44.66
CA PRO A 108 14.73 -19.02 -45.36
C PRO A 108 13.68 -17.90 -45.37
N ASN A 109 14.08 -16.67 -45.69
CA ASN A 109 13.11 -15.57 -45.79
C ASN A 109 12.15 -15.80 -46.97
N VAL A 110 10.97 -16.36 -46.70
CA VAL A 110 9.95 -16.69 -47.71
C VAL A 110 8.99 -15.50 -47.85
N PRO A 111 8.96 -14.77 -48.98
CA PRO A 111 8.04 -13.65 -49.17
C PRO A 111 6.57 -14.07 -49.02
N VAL A 112 5.77 -13.28 -48.31
CA VAL A 112 4.33 -13.56 -48.17
C VAL A 112 3.62 -13.31 -49.51
N THR A 113 2.97 -14.35 -50.05
CA THR A 113 2.15 -14.28 -51.28
C THR A 113 0.71 -14.77 -51.01
N ASP A 114 -0.21 -14.49 -51.92
CA ASP A 114 -1.63 -14.87 -51.77
C ASP A 114 -1.88 -16.38 -51.77
N ALA A 115 -1.00 -17.16 -52.40
CA ALA A 115 -1.10 -18.62 -52.50
C ALA A 115 -0.26 -19.36 -51.46
N LEU A 116 0.51 -18.65 -50.61
CA LEU A 116 1.45 -19.26 -49.67
C LEU A 116 0.72 -19.96 -48.51
N GLU A 117 1.08 -21.22 -48.28
CA GLU A 117 0.57 -22.06 -47.21
C GLU A 117 1.71 -22.82 -46.52
N ALA A 118 1.53 -23.11 -45.23
CA ALA A 118 2.43 -23.95 -44.44
C ALA A 118 1.64 -25.06 -43.78
N SER A 119 2.13 -26.31 -43.86
CA SER A 119 1.49 -27.45 -43.23
C SER A 119 2.46 -28.37 -42.53
N LEU A 120 2.03 -28.98 -41.43
CA LEU A 120 2.81 -29.88 -40.59
C LEU A 120 1.94 -31.06 -40.13
N ALA A 121 2.43 -32.29 -40.23
CA ALA A 121 1.78 -33.43 -39.62
C ALA A 121 2.08 -33.47 -38.12
N VAL A 122 1.02 -33.58 -37.31
CA VAL A 122 1.12 -33.62 -35.85
C VAL A 122 0.38 -34.84 -35.34
N ARG A 123 0.96 -35.53 -34.35
CA ARG A 123 0.29 -36.55 -33.55
C ARG A 123 0.57 -36.28 -32.09
N ALA A 124 -0.47 -36.12 -31.29
CA ALA A 124 -0.33 -35.89 -29.85
C ALA A 124 -1.33 -36.73 -29.05
N ASN A 125 -0.95 -37.09 -27.83
CA ASN A 125 -1.84 -37.78 -26.89
C ASN A 125 -2.92 -36.86 -26.26
N ARG A 126 -2.98 -35.59 -26.68
CA ARG A 126 -3.96 -34.59 -26.24
C ARG A 126 -4.28 -33.59 -27.35
N ALA A 127 -5.51 -33.07 -27.34
CA ALA A 127 -5.93 -31.98 -28.21
C ALA A 127 -5.34 -30.63 -27.75
N GLY A 128 -5.19 -29.68 -28.66
CA GLY A 128 -4.81 -28.28 -28.36
C GLY A 128 -3.50 -27.80 -28.99
N VAL A 129 -2.67 -28.70 -29.54
CA VAL A 129 -1.47 -28.30 -30.28
C VAL A 129 -1.87 -27.44 -31.48
N GLN A 130 -1.24 -26.28 -31.67
CA GLN A 130 -1.61 -25.35 -32.74
C GLN A 130 -0.40 -24.92 -33.57
N LEU A 131 -0.57 -24.92 -34.89
CA LEU A 131 0.44 -24.45 -35.85
C LEU A 131 0.35 -22.93 -36.04
N PHE A 132 1.49 -22.28 -36.21
CA PHE A 132 1.65 -20.87 -36.51
C PHE A 132 2.77 -20.66 -37.54
N VAL A 133 2.78 -19.50 -38.19
CA VAL A 133 3.97 -18.98 -38.88
C VAL A 133 4.32 -17.61 -38.35
N ARG A 134 5.62 -17.31 -38.23
CA ARG A 134 6.10 -15.98 -37.85
C ARG A 134 6.33 -15.15 -39.10
N VAL A 135 5.60 -14.05 -39.23
CA VAL A 135 5.74 -13.09 -40.33
C VAL A 135 6.49 -11.87 -39.83
N VAL A 136 7.66 -11.61 -40.39
CA VAL A 136 8.51 -10.46 -40.09
C VAL A 136 8.11 -9.28 -40.97
N LEU A 137 8.04 -8.08 -40.37
CA LEU A 137 7.69 -6.82 -41.00
C LEU A 137 8.94 -5.93 -41.07
N PRO A 138 9.76 -6.04 -42.13
CA PRO A 138 11.11 -5.45 -42.14
C PRO A 138 11.15 -3.92 -42.11
N LYS A 139 10.08 -3.26 -42.52
CA LYS A 139 9.97 -1.79 -42.50
C LYS A 139 9.38 -1.22 -41.20
N ASP A 140 8.88 -2.07 -40.30
CA ASP A 140 8.42 -1.67 -38.97
C ASP A 140 9.48 -2.04 -37.92
N VAL A 141 10.13 -1.03 -37.35
CA VAL A 141 11.13 -1.25 -36.30
C VAL A 141 10.42 -1.22 -34.95
N ASP A 142 10.51 -2.33 -34.23
CA ASP A 142 9.95 -2.44 -32.90
C ASP A 142 10.75 -1.55 -31.92
N PRO A 143 10.09 -0.63 -31.19
CA PRO A 143 10.78 0.34 -30.33
C PRO A 143 11.39 -0.28 -29.07
N GLU A 144 10.97 -1.48 -28.67
CA GLU A 144 11.50 -2.17 -27.48
C GLU A 144 12.76 -2.97 -27.83
N SER A 145 12.74 -3.72 -28.93
CA SER A 145 13.85 -4.59 -29.35
C SER A 145 14.84 -3.94 -30.32
N ARG A 146 14.48 -2.83 -30.95
CA ARG A 146 15.18 -2.22 -32.10
C ARG A 146 15.37 -3.17 -33.29
N ALA A 147 14.63 -4.27 -33.33
CA ALA A 147 14.60 -5.23 -34.42
C ALA A 147 13.34 -5.06 -35.29
N ALA A 148 13.28 -5.74 -36.42
CA ALA A 148 12.05 -5.78 -37.22
C ALA A 148 10.90 -6.42 -36.41
N SER A 149 9.74 -5.78 -36.42
CA SER A 149 8.55 -6.30 -35.74
C SER A 149 8.08 -7.59 -36.41
N PHE A 150 7.43 -8.48 -35.67
CA PHE A 150 6.84 -9.68 -36.23
C PHE A 150 5.43 -9.95 -35.68
N VAL A 151 4.66 -10.74 -36.41
CA VAL A 151 3.33 -11.23 -35.99
C VAL A 151 3.27 -12.75 -36.13
N LEU A 152 2.64 -13.44 -35.19
CA LEU A 152 2.35 -14.86 -35.28
C LEU A 152 0.97 -15.07 -35.92
N ILE A 153 0.94 -15.79 -37.03
CA ILE A 153 -0.29 -16.09 -37.76
C ILE A 153 -0.79 -17.47 -37.35
N PRO A 154 -1.95 -17.58 -36.66
CA PRO A 154 -2.48 -18.86 -36.21
C PRO A 154 -3.03 -19.68 -37.37
N GLY A 155 -2.75 -20.98 -37.35
CA GLY A 155 -3.35 -22.01 -38.18
C GLY A 155 -4.33 -22.89 -37.41
N THR A 156 -4.61 -24.06 -37.99
CA THR A 156 -5.52 -25.06 -37.41
C THR A 156 -4.97 -25.66 -36.11
N VAL A 157 -5.88 -26.08 -35.23
CA VAL A 157 -5.59 -26.72 -33.95
C VAL A 157 -5.78 -28.24 -34.09
N PHE A 158 -4.90 -29.01 -33.46
CA PHE A 158 -4.96 -30.46 -33.35
C PHE A 158 -6.09 -30.89 -32.41
N ASP A 159 -6.98 -31.76 -32.89
CA ASP A 159 -8.13 -32.26 -32.15
C ASP A 159 -8.29 -33.80 -32.21
N ARG A 160 -7.50 -34.49 -33.05
CA ARG A 160 -7.57 -35.96 -33.24
C ARG A 160 -6.51 -36.71 -32.41
N VAL A 161 -6.76 -36.83 -31.10
CA VAL A 161 -5.87 -37.51 -30.13
C VAL A 161 -5.36 -38.87 -30.64
N ASP A 162 -4.05 -39.08 -30.51
CA ASP A 162 -3.29 -40.28 -30.88
C ASP A 162 -3.33 -40.68 -32.37
N ARG A 163 -3.85 -39.83 -33.25
CA ARG A 163 -3.79 -40.00 -34.70
C ARG A 163 -2.97 -38.89 -35.35
N TRP A 164 -2.37 -39.19 -36.50
CA TRP A 164 -1.76 -38.15 -37.33
C TRP A 164 -2.83 -37.23 -37.92
N GLN A 165 -2.62 -35.93 -37.79
CA GLN A 165 -3.45 -34.88 -38.36
C GLN A 165 -2.56 -33.83 -39.00
N ARG A 166 -2.85 -33.47 -40.25
CA ARG A 166 -2.19 -32.36 -40.93
C ARG A 166 -2.78 -31.05 -40.40
N LEU A 167 -1.93 -30.21 -39.81
CA LEU A 167 -2.26 -28.84 -39.43
C LEU A 167 -1.79 -27.90 -40.54
N GLU A 168 -2.54 -26.84 -40.81
CA GLU A 168 -2.27 -25.89 -41.88
C GLU A 168 -2.45 -24.43 -41.44
N VAL A 169 -1.62 -23.55 -42.01
CA VAL A 169 -1.78 -22.10 -41.99
C VAL A 169 -1.97 -21.66 -43.44
N SER A 170 -3.18 -21.19 -43.75
CA SER A 170 -3.57 -20.66 -45.06
C SER A 170 -4.11 -19.24 -44.93
N GLN A 171 -4.37 -18.58 -46.07
CA GLN A 171 -4.90 -17.20 -46.10
C GLN A 171 -4.01 -16.22 -45.29
N ILE A 172 -2.69 -16.34 -45.47
CA ILE A 172 -1.69 -15.60 -44.68
C ILE A 172 -1.83 -14.08 -44.83
N PRO A 173 -1.97 -13.47 -46.04
CA PRO A 173 -2.03 -12.02 -46.16
C PRO A 173 -3.22 -11.36 -45.43
N PRO A 174 -4.48 -11.85 -45.56
CA PRO A 174 -5.59 -11.35 -44.75
C PRO A 174 -5.37 -11.49 -43.24
N ALA A 175 -4.72 -12.57 -42.79
CA ALA A 175 -4.43 -12.78 -41.38
C ALA A 175 -3.35 -11.82 -40.85
N VAL A 176 -2.32 -11.54 -41.64
CA VAL A 176 -1.28 -10.53 -41.35
C VAL A 176 -1.89 -9.15 -41.19
N GLU A 177 -2.78 -8.73 -42.09
CA GLU A 177 -3.43 -7.41 -41.99
C GLU A 177 -4.33 -7.32 -40.75
N ARG A 178 -5.02 -8.39 -40.35
CA ARG A 178 -5.77 -8.42 -39.08
C ARG A 178 -4.87 -8.22 -37.86
N GLN A 179 -3.74 -8.95 -37.79
CA GLN A 179 -2.80 -8.81 -36.67
C GLN A 179 -2.09 -7.45 -36.68
N ALA A 180 -1.76 -6.92 -37.85
CA ALA A 180 -1.19 -5.59 -37.99
C ALA A 180 -2.14 -4.48 -37.53
N ARG A 181 -3.46 -4.62 -37.72
CA ARG A 181 -4.45 -3.68 -37.15
C ARG A 181 -4.44 -3.68 -35.63
N VAL A 182 -4.32 -4.85 -35.01
CA VAL A 182 -4.19 -4.98 -33.55
C VAL A 182 -2.90 -4.29 -33.09
N LEU A 183 -1.79 -4.53 -33.78
CA LEU A 183 -0.50 -3.90 -33.47
C LEU A 183 -0.54 -2.38 -33.62
N ARG A 184 -1.17 -1.85 -34.69
CA ARG A 184 -1.38 -0.40 -34.89
C ARG A 184 -2.20 0.20 -33.74
N ALA A 185 -3.23 -0.50 -33.28
CA ALA A 185 -4.10 -0.03 -32.19
C ALA A 185 -3.40 -0.05 -30.82
N SER A 186 -2.58 -1.07 -30.53
CA SER A 186 -1.88 -1.18 -29.24
C SER A 186 -0.65 -0.30 -29.14
N SER A 187 0.08 -0.11 -30.24
CA SER A 187 1.36 0.64 -30.26
C SER A 187 1.24 2.08 -30.76
N SER A 188 0.08 2.48 -31.32
CA SER A 188 -0.16 3.81 -31.89
C SER A 188 0.86 4.25 -32.97
N ARG A 189 1.49 3.28 -33.65
CA ARG A 189 2.47 3.53 -34.73
C ARG A 189 1.97 3.01 -36.09
N PRO A 190 2.45 3.57 -37.23
CA PRO A 190 2.19 2.98 -38.53
C PRO A 190 2.92 1.64 -38.66
N VAL A 191 2.22 0.60 -39.10
CA VAL A 191 2.79 -0.74 -39.31
C VAL A 191 2.74 -1.06 -40.81
N PRO A 192 3.80 -0.73 -41.58
CA PRO A 192 3.90 -1.07 -43.00
C PRO A 192 4.10 -2.58 -43.21
N LEU A 193 3.38 -3.16 -44.17
CA LEU A 193 3.45 -4.59 -44.51
C LEU A 193 4.36 -4.89 -45.72
N GLU A 194 4.99 -3.86 -46.26
CA GLU A 194 5.79 -3.95 -47.47
C GLU A 194 7.04 -4.81 -47.24
N GLY A 195 7.20 -5.84 -48.06
CA GLY A 195 8.32 -6.78 -47.95
C GLY A 195 8.16 -7.79 -46.82
N ALA A 196 6.95 -8.02 -46.28
CA ALA A 196 6.72 -9.04 -45.27
C ALA A 196 7.12 -10.44 -45.76
N TYR A 197 7.77 -11.21 -44.89
CA TYR A 197 8.24 -12.57 -45.19
C TYR A 197 8.08 -13.48 -43.96
N ILE A 198 7.97 -14.79 -44.18
CA ILE A 198 8.02 -15.81 -43.14
C ILE A 198 9.47 -16.19 -42.89
N ASP A 199 9.89 -16.22 -41.63
CA ASP A 199 11.24 -16.62 -41.22
C ASP A 199 11.27 -17.93 -40.39
N CYS A 200 10.14 -18.32 -39.81
CA CYS A 200 10.00 -19.62 -39.16
C CYS A 200 8.55 -20.13 -39.10
N VAL A 201 8.42 -21.44 -38.99
CA VAL A 201 7.18 -22.11 -38.54
C VAL A 201 7.24 -22.23 -37.03
N VAL A 202 6.14 -21.99 -36.34
CA VAL A 202 6.04 -22.05 -34.88
C VAL A 202 4.92 -23.00 -34.49
N VAL A 203 5.12 -23.85 -33.50
CA VAL A 203 4.11 -24.75 -32.96
C VAL A 203 3.91 -24.47 -31.49
N ASN A 204 2.68 -24.24 -31.07
CA ASN A 204 2.32 -24.27 -29.65
C ASN A 204 2.02 -25.71 -29.25
N LEU A 205 2.89 -26.33 -28.46
CA LEU A 205 2.74 -27.72 -28.02
C LEU A 205 1.72 -27.87 -26.88
N MET A 206 1.14 -26.78 -26.37
CA MET A 206 0.22 -26.84 -25.23
C MET A 206 -1.14 -27.44 -25.58
N GLY A 207 -1.46 -28.58 -24.95
CA GLY A 207 -2.77 -29.25 -24.99
C GLY A 207 -3.52 -29.29 -23.64
N GLY A 208 -3.10 -28.47 -22.67
CA GLY A 208 -3.62 -28.42 -21.29
C GLY A 208 -2.65 -28.95 -20.23
N GLN A 209 -3.00 -28.80 -18.94
CA GLN A 209 -2.16 -29.20 -17.80
C GLN A 209 -1.97 -30.73 -17.73
N GLY A 210 -0.75 -31.19 -17.46
CA GLY A 210 -0.37 -32.58 -17.21
C GLY A 210 0.74 -33.07 -18.16
N GLY A 211 0.99 -34.39 -18.16
CA GLY A 211 1.90 -35.02 -19.13
C GLY A 211 1.35 -34.95 -20.55
N ALA A 212 2.21 -34.64 -21.52
CA ALA A 212 1.92 -34.60 -22.94
C ALA A 212 3.06 -35.23 -23.74
N GLU A 213 2.69 -35.90 -24.82
CA GLU A 213 3.61 -36.46 -25.81
C GLU A 213 3.14 -36.02 -27.20
N VAL A 214 4.03 -35.37 -27.95
CA VAL A 214 3.75 -34.75 -29.24
C VAL A 214 4.83 -35.17 -30.25
N PHE A 215 4.41 -35.61 -31.42
CA PHE A 215 5.24 -35.95 -32.56
C PHE A 215 4.96 -34.96 -33.70
N LEU A 216 6.02 -34.38 -34.26
CA LEU A 216 5.98 -33.44 -35.37
C LEU A 216 6.69 -34.03 -36.57
N ASP A 217 6.03 -34.03 -37.73
CA ASP A 217 6.54 -34.67 -38.94
C ASP A 217 6.03 -33.99 -40.23
N ASN A 218 6.66 -34.29 -41.37
CA ASN A 218 6.27 -33.91 -42.72
C ASN A 218 5.92 -32.40 -42.88
N LEU A 219 6.91 -31.53 -42.68
CA LEU A 219 6.75 -30.08 -42.86
C LEU A 219 6.77 -29.72 -44.34
N SER A 220 5.79 -28.93 -44.79
CA SER A 220 5.71 -28.41 -46.16
C SER A 220 5.36 -26.92 -46.16
N VAL A 221 6.10 -26.09 -46.90
CA VAL A 221 5.83 -24.66 -47.07
C VAL A 221 5.92 -24.28 -48.55
N GLY A 222 4.82 -23.81 -49.14
CA GLY A 222 4.77 -23.49 -50.56
C GLY A 222 3.45 -22.87 -51.00
N PRO A 223 3.36 -22.40 -52.26
CA PRO A 223 4.41 -22.39 -53.26
C PRO A 223 5.46 -21.29 -52.97
N VAL A 224 6.74 -21.61 -53.19
CA VAL A 224 7.89 -20.71 -53.05
C VAL A 224 8.66 -20.62 -54.37
N ALA A 225 9.43 -19.55 -54.56
CA ALA A 225 10.24 -19.38 -55.77
C ALA A 225 11.30 -20.50 -55.89
N PRO A 226 11.56 -21.04 -57.10
CA PRO A 226 12.53 -22.12 -57.31
C PRO A 226 13.93 -21.82 -56.77
N GLU A 227 14.32 -20.53 -56.77
CA GLU A 227 15.58 -20.04 -56.22
C GLU A 227 15.69 -20.27 -54.71
N ILE A 228 14.59 -20.06 -53.97
CA ILE A 228 14.52 -20.28 -52.52
C ILE A 228 14.60 -21.77 -52.24
N VAL A 229 13.86 -22.60 -52.99
CA VAL A 229 13.90 -24.08 -52.89
C VAL A 229 15.31 -24.60 -53.11
N ALA A 230 15.98 -24.15 -54.18
CA ALA A 230 17.34 -24.59 -54.52
C ALA A 230 18.40 -24.13 -53.49
N SER A 231 18.16 -23.02 -52.80
CA SER A 231 19.07 -22.46 -51.80
C SER A 231 18.87 -23.00 -50.38
N TRP A 232 17.74 -23.65 -50.13
CA TRP A 232 17.36 -24.12 -48.80
C TRP A 232 17.75 -25.57 -48.58
N THR A 233 18.41 -25.81 -47.45
CA THR A 233 18.70 -27.14 -46.94
C THR A 233 18.02 -27.25 -45.58
N PRO A 234 17.25 -28.34 -45.32
CA PRO A 234 16.69 -28.58 -44.00
C PRO A 234 17.76 -28.49 -42.90
N PRO A 235 17.48 -27.83 -41.76
CA PRO A 235 18.38 -27.82 -40.62
C PRO A 235 18.77 -29.25 -40.24
N GLY A 236 20.06 -29.50 -39.98
CA GLY A 236 20.56 -30.84 -39.64
C GLY A 236 21.06 -31.70 -40.80
N ALA A 237 20.91 -31.27 -42.07
CA ALA A 237 21.38 -32.03 -43.25
C ALA A 237 22.77 -31.63 -43.80
N GLY A 238 23.51 -30.72 -43.14
CA GLY A 238 24.85 -30.27 -43.57
C GLY A 238 26.03 -31.09 -43.00
N PRO A 239 27.16 -31.24 -43.73
CA PRO A 239 28.35 -31.88 -43.19
C PRO A 239 28.99 -31.02 -42.09
N ALA A 240 29.28 -31.64 -40.94
CA ALA A 240 29.98 -30.99 -39.84
C ALA A 240 31.33 -30.41 -40.32
N ARG A 241 31.54 -29.09 -40.17
CA ARG A 241 32.83 -28.44 -40.44
C ARG A 241 33.20 -27.42 -39.34
N PRO A 242 34.50 -27.28 -38.98
CA PRO A 242 34.97 -26.54 -37.80
C PRO A 242 35.48 -25.09 -38.09
N GLU A 243 35.40 -24.24 -37.04
CA GLU A 243 36.18 -23.01 -36.68
C GLU A 243 36.16 -21.78 -37.64
N ALA A 244 36.21 -20.49 -37.23
CA ALA A 244 36.29 -19.76 -35.96
C ALA A 244 36.07 -18.23 -36.18
N LEU A 245 35.72 -17.48 -35.11
CA LEU A 245 36.20 -16.13 -34.66
C LEU A 245 35.09 -15.42 -33.82
N PRO A 246 35.39 -14.63 -32.77
CA PRO A 246 36.44 -14.70 -31.75
C PRO A 246 35.87 -14.99 -30.33
N GLU A 247 36.76 -15.37 -29.41
CA GLU A 247 36.48 -15.76 -28.02
C GLU A 247 35.82 -14.65 -27.17
N LEU A 248 34.59 -14.91 -26.72
CA LEU A 248 34.14 -14.53 -25.38
C LEU A 248 34.48 -15.70 -24.45
N PRO A 249 34.91 -15.47 -23.19
CA PRO A 249 35.51 -16.51 -22.38
C PRO A 249 34.57 -17.70 -22.21
N ALA A 250 35.08 -18.89 -22.52
CA ALA A 250 34.39 -20.15 -22.36
C ALA A 250 33.78 -20.24 -20.95
N ALA A 251 32.44 -20.32 -20.91
CA ALA A 251 31.78 -20.96 -19.80
C ALA A 251 32.38 -22.35 -19.64
N ALA A 252 32.84 -22.64 -18.43
CA ALA A 252 33.35 -23.94 -18.01
C ALA A 252 32.43 -25.07 -18.52
N PRO A 253 32.97 -26.26 -18.84
CA PRO A 253 32.17 -27.39 -19.31
C PRO A 253 31.00 -27.60 -18.35
N ALA A 254 29.81 -27.79 -18.92
CA ALA A 254 28.68 -28.36 -18.22
C ALA A 254 29.17 -29.70 -17.65
N ALA A 255 29.53 -29.68 -16.36
CA ALA A 255 29.70 -30.88 -15.60
C ALA A 255 28.39 -31.64 -15.77
N VAL A 256 28.52 -32.90 -16.22
CA VAL A 256 27.53 -33.92 -15.95
C VAL A 256 27.06 -33.68 -14.52
N ALA A 257 25.77 -33.41 -14.35
CA ALA A 257 25.16 -33.38 -13.04
C ALA A 257 25.20 -34.81 -12.51
N GLU A 258 26.38 -35.25 -12.07
CA GLU A 258 26.47 -36.08 -10.89
C GLU A 258 25.72 -35.37 -9.79
N ASP A 259 25.04 -36.15 -8.96
CA ASP A 259 24.13 -35.81 -7.89
C ASP A 259 24.80 -34.93 -6.81
N GLY A 260 25.17 -33.71 -7.18
CA GLY A 260 25.84 -32.71 -6.37
C GLY A 260 24.82 -31.88 -5.60
N ALA A 261 25.05 -31.70 -4.30
CA ALA A 261 24.19 -30.95 -3.39
C ALA A 261 23.67 -29.64 -4.02
N ARG A 262 22.34 -29.51 -4.14
CA ARG A 262 21.64 -28.31 -4.61
C ARG A 262 22.23 -27.06 -3.95
N GLY A 263 22.56 -26.03 -4.73
CA GLY A 263 23.12 -24.78 -4.22
C GLY A 263 22.21 -24.14 -3.16
N LYS A 264 22.81 -23.57 -2.11
CA LYS A 264 22.10 -22.96 -0.94
C LYS A 264 21.12 -21.82 -1.29
N PHE A 265 21.20 -21.27 -2.51
CA PHE A 265 20.38 -20.15 -3.00
C PHE A 265 19.13 -20.59 -3.77
N ASP A 266 18.97 -21.89 -4.03
CA ASP A 266 17.70 -22.48 -4.47
C ASP A 266 16.63 -22.48 -3.36
N ARG A 267 16.98 -21.98 -2.16
CA ARG A 267 16.09 -21.89 -1.00
C ARG A 267 15.01 -20.84 -1.11
N ILE A 268 15.20 -19.79 -1.91
CA ILE A 268 14.18 -18.76 -2.14
C ILE A 268 14.02 -18.61 -3.64
N ARG A 269 12.80 -18.81 -4.12
CA ARG A 269 12.48 -18.77 -5.55
C ARG A 269 11.41 -17.74 -5.79
N LEU A 270 11.58 -16.95 -6.85
CA LEU A 270 10.59 -16.02 -7.35
C LEU A 270 10.06 -16.55 -8.67
N ASP A 271 8.88 -17.16 -8.64
CA ASP A 271 8.25 -17.76 -9.81
C ASP A 271 6.99 -16.96 -10.17
N ARG A 272 6.96 -16.34 -11.35
CA ARG A 272 5.84 -15.49 -11.81
C ARG A 272 5.41 -14.44 -10.77
N ASN A 273 6.37 -13.79 -10.13
CA ASN A 273 6.17 -12.85 -9.01
C ASN A 273 5.55 -13.46 -7.74
N TYR A 274 5.64 -14.78 -7.53
CA TYR A 274 5.32 -15.44 -6.27
C TYR A 274 6.59 -15.90 -5.58
N LEU A 275 6.75 -15.51 -4.33
CA LEU A 275 7.85 -15.99 -3.51
C LEU A 275 7.52 -17.35 -2.93
N SER A 276 8.51 -18.24 -2.99
CA SER A 276 8.47 -19.52 -2.31
C SER A 276 9.80 -19.80 -1.63
N ARG A 277 9.73 -20.53 -0.53
CA ARG A 277 10.87 -20.89 0.32
C ARG A 277 10.96 -22.40 0.43
N LEU A 278 12.18 -22.93 0.33
CA LEU A 278 12.51 -24.32 0.61
C LEU A 278 12.56 -24.51 2.12
N GLY A 279 11.61 -25.29 2.65
CA GLY A 279 11.59 -25.70 4.05
C GLY A 279 12.67 -26.72 4.38
N ASP A 280 12.87 -26.97 5.67
CA ASP A 280 13.84 -27.95 6.17
C ASP A 280 13.48 -29.38 5.73
N ASP A 281 12.21 -29.62 5.42
CA ASP A 281 11.68 -30.85 4.82
C ASP A 281 11.96 -30.99 3.31
N GLN A 282 12.79 -30.11 2.74
CA GLN A 282 13.13 -30.04 1.31
C GLN A 282 11.91 -29.81 0.40
N ARG A 283 10.80 -29.29 0.94
CA ARG A 283 9.62 -28.91 0.15
C ARG A 283 9.59 -27.41 -0.05
N VAL A 284 9.33 -26.99 -1.29
CA VAL A 284 9.10 -25.60 -1.63
C VAL A 284 7.68 -25.23 -1.25
N ARG A 285 7.52 -24.17 -0.45
CA ARG A 285 6.22 -23.66 0.01
C ARG A 285 6.09 -22.18 -0.32
N PRO A 286 4.89 -21.67 -0.64
CA PRO A 286 4.67 -20.23 -0.76
C PRO A 286 5.12 -19.53 0.51
N TRP A 287 5.79 -18.39 0.36
CA TRP A 287 6.41 -17.67 1.47
C TRP A 287 5.95 -16.22 1.48
N PHE A 288 5.54 -15.73 2.65
CA PHE A 288 5.20 -14.33 2.87
C PHE A 288 6.29 -13.71 3.77
N PRO A 289 7.25 -12.95 3.22
CA PRO A 289 8.35 -12.42 4.01
C PRO A 289 7.91 -11.30 4.95
N THR A 290 8.26 -11.44 6.23
CA THR A 290 8.26 -10.36 7.21
C THR A 290 9.70 -9.92 7.49
N ALA A 291 10.00 -8.68 7.16
CA ALA A 291 11.32 -8.09 7.35
C ALA A 291 11.29 -7.04 8.45
N VAL A 292 12.45 -6.81 9.08
CA VAL A 292 12.64 -5.75 10.06
C VAL A 292 13.86 -4.91 9.72
N GLU A 293 13.68 -3.60 9.80
CA GLU A 293 14.74 -2.60 9.73
C GLU A 293 14.75 -1.88 11.07
N ALA A 294 15.70 -2.21 11.94
CA ALA A 294 15.81 -1.61 13.27
C ALA A 294 17.30 -1.52 13.68
N PRO A 295 18.04 -0.53 13.16
CA PRO A 295 19.45 -0.36 13.47
C PRO A 295 19.67 -0.23 14.99
N GLY A 296 20.59 -1.01 15.54
CA GLY A 296 20.93 -1.02 16.96
C GLY A 296 20.00 -1.84 17.88
N ALA A 297 18.90 -2.42 17.37
CA ALA A 297 18.04 -3.31 18.15
C ALA A 297 18.64 -4.73 18.27
N ASP A 298 18.39 -5.44 19.37
CA ASP A 298 18.93 -6.78 19.61
C ASP A 298 18.41 -7.80 18.57
N VAL A 299 19.32 -8.33 17.73
CA VAL A 299 18.96 -9.27 16.66
C VAL A 299 18.46 -10.61 17.19
N THR A 300 18.96 -11.08 18.34
CA THR A 300 18.50 -12.32 18.95
C THR A 300 17.03 -12.18 19.37
N GLU A 301 16.66 -11.06 20.00
CA GLU A 301 15.26 -10.78 20.30
C GLU A 301 14.43 -10.57 19.03
N LEU A 302 14.89 -9.82 18.03
CA LEU A 302 14.14 -9.68 16.77
C LEU A 302 13.82 -11.04 16.13
N ARG A 303 14.80 -11.96 16.06
CA ARG A 303 14.57 -13.28 15.47
C ARG A 303 13.55 -14.10 16.26
N ARG A 304 13.62 -14.02 17.59
CA ARG A 304 12.70 -14.69 18.51
C ARG A 304 11.25 -14.22 18.32
N TYR A 305 11.04 -12.99 17.87
CA TYR A 305 9.73 -12.37 17.64
C TYR A 305 9.21 -12.58 16.20
N GLY A 306 9.81 -13.50 15.45
CA GLY A 306 9.25 -14.04 14.21
C GLY A 306 9.59 -13.29 12.93
N PHE A 307 10.55 -12.36 12.95
CA PHE A 307 11.03 -11.76 11.71
C PHE A 307 11.90 -12.75 10.92
N ASP A 308 11.66 -12.82 9.61
CA ASP A 308 12.42 -13.67 8.69
C ASP A 308 13.68 -13.00 8.14
N VAL A 309 13.55 -11.70 7.80
CA VAL A 309 14.57 -10.95 7.05
C VAL A 309 15.06 -9.75 7.86
N LEU A 310 16.37 -9.65 8.05
CA LEU A 310 17.01 -8.46 8.64
C LEU A 310 17.48 -7.52 7.53
N ILE A 311 17.04 -6.26 7.59
CA ILE A 311 17.49 -5.18 6.71
C ILE A 311 18.49 -4.31 7.49
N ASP A 312 19.70 -4.18 6.96
CA ASP A 312 20.76 -3.31 7.50
C ASP A 312 21.63 -2.78 6.34
N GLY A 313 22.48 -1.79 6.63
CA GLY A 313 23.47 -1.30 5.65
C GLY A 313 24.43 -2.41 5.21
N HIS A 314 24.90 -2.38 3.96
CA HIS A 314 25.93 -3.31 3.47
C HIS A 314 27.25 -3.22 4.28
N ASP A 315 27.47 -2.11 4.96
CA ASP A 315 28.60 -1.76 5.80
C ASP A 315 28.26 -1.76 7.30
N ALA A 316 27.11 -2.32 7.68
CA ALA A 316 26.72 -2.48 9.07
C ALA A 316 27.71 -3.36 9.87
N ASP A 317 27.60 -3.27 11.19
CA ASP A 317 28.45 -4.01 12.13
C ASP A 317 28.48 -5.51 11.80
N ARG A 318 29.69 -6.03 11.56
CA ARG A 318 29.91 -7.43 11.16
C ARG A 318 29.52 -8.40 12.25
N ASP A 319 29.70 -8.04 13.52
CA ASP A 319 29.39 -8.94 14.63
C ASP A 319 27.86 -9.09 14.77
N ARG A 320 27.13 -7.98 14.65
CA ARG A 320 25.66 -7.98 14.54
C ARG A 320 25.15 -8.86 13.40
N LEU A 321 25.74 -8.71 12.20
CA LEU A 321 25.33 -9.50 11.03
C LEU A 321 25.68 -10.98 11.18
N ALA A 322 26.84 -11.30 11.77
CA ALA A 322 27.23 -12.67 12.08
C ALA A 322 26.25 -13.31 13.07
N GLU A 323 25.90 -12.60 14.15
CA GLU A 323 24.90 -13.04 15.12
C GLU A 323 23.53 -13.26 14.46
N ALA A 324 23.08 -12.33 13.62
CA ALA A 324 21.82 -12.47 12.89
C ALA A 324 21.79 -13.74 12.03
N VAL A 325 22.87 -14.01 11.29
CA VAL A 325 23.01 -15.23 10.48
C VAL A 325 23.01 -16.49 11.34
N GLU A 326 23.72 -16.48 12.48
CA GLU A 326 23.75 -17.61 13.43
C GLU A 326 22.35 -17.92 13.99
N ARG A 327 21.56 -16.87 14.28
CA ARG A 327 20.16 -17.00 14.72
C ARG A 327 19.20 -17.41 13.60
N GLY A 328 19.67 -17.46 12.35
CA GLY A 328 18.90 -17.94 11.20
C GLY A 328 18.08 -16.86 10.51
N PHE A 329 18.50 -15.59 10.56
CA PHE A 329 17.98 -14.56 9.67
C PHE A 329 18.42 -14.79 8.23
N LEU A 330 17.54 -14.39 7.32
CA LEU A 330 17.92 -14.03 5.96
C LEU A 330 18.32 -12.55 5.94
N LEU A 331 19.34 -12.18 5.16
CA LEU A 331 19.79 -10.79 5.08
C LEU A 331 19.23 -10.08 3.85
N MET A 332 18.92 -8.79 4.00
CA MET A 332 18.69 -7.86 2.91
C MET A 332 19.59 -6.64 3.08
N PRO A 333 20.85 -6.69 2.58
CA PRO A 333 21.78 -5.59 2.69
C PRO A 333 21.35 -4.41 1.81
N ARG A 334 21.47 -3.20 2.35
CA ARG A 334 21.25 -1.95 1.63
C ARG A 334 22.55 -1.45 1.02
N LEU A 335 22.54 -1.38 -0.31
CA LEU A 335 23.68 -0.88 -1.07
C LEU A 335 23.80 0.62 -0.88
N SER A 336 25.04 1.13 -0.94
CA SER A 336 25.28 2.58 -0.84
C SER A 336 24.60 3.32 -2.00
N ARG A 337 24.17 4.57 -1.75
CA ARG A 337 23.68 5.46 -2.82
C ARG A 337 24.88 5.95 -3.66
N PRO A 338 24.88 5.76 -4.99
CA PRO A 338 26.00 6.19 -5.84
C PRO A 338 26.06 7.71 -5.94
N LYS A 339 27.27 8.28 -6.10
CA LYS A 339 27.42 9.72 -6.31
C LYS A 339 26.95 10.11 -7.73
N PRO A 340 26.54 11.37 -7.96
CA PRO A 340 26.21 11.84 -9.30
C PRO A 340 27.36 11.59 -10.29
N GLY A 341 27.06 10.96 -11.42
CA GLY A 341 28.03 10.62 -12.46
C GLY A 341 28.80 9.31 -12.24
N GLU A 342 28.64 8.64 -11.09
CA GLU A 342 29.26 7.34 -10.83
C GLU A 342 28.50 6.20 -11.53
N GLY A 343 29.23 5.19 -12.00
CA GLY A 343 28.68 3.98 -12.61
C GLY A 343 28.14 2.99 -11.57
N ILE A 344 28.00 1.73 -11.97
CA ILE A 344 27.46 0.66 -11.10
C ILE A 344 28.54 -0.19 -10.45
N GLU A 345 29.81 0.05 -10.80
CA GLU A 345 30.95 -0.81 -10.46
C GLU A 345 31.18 -0.88 -8.95
N GLY A 346 31.02 0.25 -8.25
CA GLY A 346 31.15 0.32 -6.78
C GLY A 346 30.07 -0.50 -6.07
N GLN A 347 28.81 -0.37 -6.49
CA GLN A 347 27.69 -1.13 -5.92
C GLN A 347 27.79 -2.62 -6.26
N LEU A 348 28.21 -2.98 -7.48
CA LEU A 348 28.42 -4.39 -7.85
C LEU A 348 29.54 -5.02 -7.03
N LYS A 349 30.62 -4.27 -6.75
CA LYS A 349 31.69 -4.72 -5.84
C LYS A 349 31.17 -4.96 -4.42
N GLN A 350 30.26 -4.11 -3.92
CA GLN A 350 29.61 -4.34 -2.61
C GLN A 350 28.86 -5.66 -2.58
N VAL A 351 28.20 -6.05 -3.67
CA VAL A 351 27.51 -7.34 -3.79
C VAL A 351 28.50 -8.53 -3.84
N THR A 352 29.56 -8.44 -4.65
CA THR A 352 30.51 -9.55 -4.83
C THR A 352 31.37 -9.82 -3.60
N ASP A 353 31.76 -8.74 -2.90
CA ASP A 353 32.68 -8.74 -1.77
C ASP A 353 31.95 -8.84 -0.42
N TYR A 354 30.60 -8.89 -0.43
CA TYR A 354 29.81 -8.94 0.80
C TYR A 354 30.15 -10.18 1.64
N PRO A 355 30.55 -10.04 2.92
CA PRO A 355 31.00 -11.16 3.74
C PRO A 355 29.93 -12.24 3.96
N PHE A 356 28.67 -11.84 4.04
CA PHE A 356 27.54 -12.72 4.36
C PHE A 356 26.65 -13.00 3.13
N LYS A 357 27.25 -12.97 1.92
CA LYS A 357 26.53 -13.24 0.67
C LYS A 357 25.78 -14.58 0.67
N ASP A 358 26.30 -15.58 1.37
CA ASP A 358 25.69 -16.92 1.54
C ASP A 358 24.40 -16.98 2.36
N SER A 359 24.08 -15.90 3.07
CA SER A 359 22.86 -15.75 3.87
C SER A 359 21.98 -14.60 3.36
N THR A 360 22.35 -13.98 2.25
CA THR A 360 21.62 -12.86 1.66
C THR A 360 20.47 -13.38 0.81
N ALA A 361 19.24 -12.97 1.13
CA ALA A 361 18.04 -13.30 0.37
C ALA A 361 17.72 -12.26 -0.70
N PHE A 362 17.92 -10.98 -0.40
CA PHE A 362 17.56 -9.87 -1.29
C PHE A 362 18.65 -8.78 -1.25
N TRP A 363 18.73 -7.98 -2.31
CA TRP A 363 19.55 -6.76 -2.34
C TRP A 363 18.66 -5.53 -2.40
N MET A 364 18.77 -4.62 -1.44
CA MET A 364 18.07 -3.33 -1.48
C MET A 364 18.90 -2.36 -2.32
N LEU A 365 18.50 -2.13 -3.57
CA LEU A 365 19.29 -1.41 -4.57
C LEU A 365 19.31 0.11 -4.37
N GLY A 366 18.30 0.66 -3.69
CA GLY A 366 18.20 2.08 -3.48
C GLY A 366 16.93 2.49 -2.74
N GLU A 367 16.99 3.71 -2.23
CA GLU A 367 15.92 4.36 -1.49
C GLU A 367 15.47 5.63 -2.20
N ASP A 368 14.21 6.04 -1.97
CA ASP A 368 13.61 7.22 -2.58
C ASP A 368 13.68 7.25 -4.11
N LEU A 369 13.66 6.08 -4.77
CA LEU A 369 13.81 5.99 -6.22
C LEU A 369 12.65 6.72 -6.93
N GLY A 370 12.99 7.52 -7.95
CA GLY A 370 12.05 8.33 -8.70
C GLY A 370 11.54 9.59 -7.97
N ARG A 371 12.07 9.91 -6.78
CA ARG A 371 11.63 11.08 -5.98
C ARG A 371 12.13 12.42 -6.49
N ASN A 372 13.29 12.46 -7.15
CA ASN A 372 13.93 13.72 -7.55
C ASN A 372 13.01 14.53 -8.48
N ARG A 373 12.95 15.86 -8.29
CA ARG A 373 12.08 16.73 -9.09
C ARG A 373 12.51 16.89 -10.55
N GLU A 374 13.82 16.80 -10.82
CA GLU A 374 14.42 17.04 -12.12
C GLU A 374 14.38 15.76 -12.96
N ARG A 375 13.74 15.82 -14.14
CA ARG A 375 13.54 14.63 -14.97
C ARG A 375 14.85 13.98 -15.40
N LYS A 376 15.84 14.80 -15.77
CA LYS A 376 17.17 14.31 -16.17
C LYS A 376 17.83 13.44 -15.08
N VAL A 377 17.73 13.86 -13.82
CA VAL A 377 18.34 13.12 -12.69
C VAL A 377 17.63 11.78 -12.49
N ARG A 378 16.30 11.75 -12.62
CA ARG A 378 15.52 10.51 -12.55
C ARG A 378 15.79 9.56 -13.72
N ASP A 379 15.90 10.07 -14.94
CA ASP A 379 16.23 9.26 -16.12
C ASP A 379 17.59 8.57 -15.93
N GLU A 380 18.59 9.30 -15.42
CA GLU A 380 19.91 8.74 -15.09
C GLU A 380 19.86 7.75 -13.93
N GLU A 381 19.08 8.02 -12.88
CA GLU A 381 18.86 7.11 -11.74
C GLU A 381 18.21 5.80 -12.20
N LEU A 382 17.12 5.87 -12.95
CA LEU A 382 16.42 4.73 -13.51
C LEU A 382 17.34 3.88 -14.39
N ALA A 383 18.13 4.51 -15.26
CA ALA A 383 19.09 3.82 -16.11
C ALA A 383 20.16 3.08 -15.29
N ARG A 384 20.70 3.73 -14.24
CA ARG A 384 21.66 3.11 -13.31
C ARG A 384 21.04 1.92 -12.56
N THR A 385 19.86 2.09 -11.96
CA THR A 385 19.18 1.03 -11.22
C THR A 385 18.88 -0.18 -12.11
N ARG A 386 18.40 0.03 -13.35
CA ARG A 386 18.16 -1.06 -14.31
C ARG A 386 19.43 -1.78 -14.71
N LYS A 387 20.52 -1.03 -14.96
CA LYS A 387 21.83 -1.61 -15.29
C LYS A 387 22.38 -2.45 -14.13
N LEU A 388 22.26 -1.95 -12.89
CA LEU A 388 22.69 -2.68 -11.69
C LEU A 388 21.86 -3.96 -11.50
N ASN A 389 20.54 -3.88 -11.66
CA ASN A 389 19.64 -5.02 -11.56
C ASN A 389 19.99 -6.12 -12.57
N GLN A 390 20.19 -5.76 -13.85
CA GLN A 390 20.66 -6.70 -14.88
C GLN A 390 22.01 -7.34 -14.50
N ALA A 391 22.94 -6.56 -13.95
CA ALA A 391 24.24 -7.08 -13.53
C ALA A 391 24.13 -8.09 -12.38
N ILE A 392 23.25 -7.83 -11.39
CA ILE A 392 22.97 -8.76 -10.29
C ILE A 392 22.29 -10.03 -10.81
N HIS A 393 21.32 -9.91 -11.71
CA HIS A 393 20.66 -11.07 -12.35
C HIS A 393 21.62 -11.92 -13.18
N ALA A 394 22.67 -11.32 -13.75
CA ALA A 394 23.71 -12.01 -14.51
C ALA A 394 24.76 -12.72 -13.62
N LEU A 395 24.74 -12.51 -12.29
CA LEU A 395 25.69 -13.19 -11.40
C LEU A 395 25.49 -14.72 -11.39
N PRO A 396 26.54 -15.52 -11.13
CA PRO A 396 26.42 -16.96 -10.98
C PRO A 396 25.37 -17.35 -9.92
N PRO A 397 24.79 -18.57 -9.98
CA PRO A 397 23.74 -19.01 -9.04
C PRO A 397 24.24 -19.21 -7.60
N THR A 398 25.51 -18.88 -7.34
CA THR A 398 26.13 -18.78 -6.02
C THR A 398 25.83 -17.44 -5.32
N PHE A 399 25.04 -16.55 -5.92
CA PHE A 399 24.61 -15.29 -5.33
C PHE A 399 23.09 -15.22 -5.33
N SER A 400 22.49 -14.57 -4.33
CA SER A 400 21.10 -14.14 -4.48
C SER A 400 21.01 -13.11 -5.61
N ARG A 401 20.02 -13.33 -6.46
CA ARG A 401 19.68 -12.46 -7.59
C ARG A 401 18.44 -11.63 -7.33
N LEU A 402 17.79 -11.77 -6.17
CA LEU A 402 16.55 -11.06 -5.89
C LEU A 402 16.83 -9.63 -5.45
N THR A 403 16.11 -8.68 -6.04
CA THR A 403 16.31 -7.26 -5.84
C THR A 403 15.05 -6.56 -5.31
N VAL A 404 15.25 -5.65 -4.38
CA VAL A 404 14.19 -4.80 -3.81
C VAL A 404 14.63 -3.34 -3.95
N GLY A 405 13.68 -2.44 -4.17
CA GLY A 405 13.95 -1.00 -4.12
C GLY A 405 12.78 -0.25 -3.48
N GLU A 406 13.09 0.76 -2.67
CA GLU A 406 12.08 1.70 -2.16
C GLU A 406 11.80 2.74 -3.25
N VAL A 407 10.60 2.66 -3.86
CA VAL A 407 10.20 3.51 -4.99
C VAL A 407 9.14 4.52 -4.55
N ARG A 408 9.40 5.79 -4.81
CA ARG A 408 8.51 6.93 -4.48
C ARG A 408 7.82 7.51 -5.71
N GLY A 409 8.48 7.49 -6.86
CA GLY A 409 7.98 8.03 -8.12
C GLY A 409 8.22 7.08 -9.29
N GLU A 410 7.53 7.33 -10.41
CA GLU A 410 7.73 6.57 -11.67
C GLU A 410 7.60 5.04 -11.53
N LEU A 411 6.73 4.57 -10.61
CA LEU A 411 6.44 3.16 -10.33
C LEU A 411 6.32 2.27 -11.59
N PRO A 412 5.56 2.66 -12.65
CA PRO A 412 5.46 1.85 -13.86
C PRO A 412 6.77 1.64 -14.60
N LEU A 413 7.76 2.52 -14.43
CA LEU A 413 9.09 2.37 -15.04
C LEU A 413 9.94 1.36 -14.26
N TYR A 414 9.89 1.38 -12.93
CA TYR A 414 10.61 0.41 -12.09
C TYR A 414 9.99 -0.99 -12.12
N ALA A 415 8.70 -1.11 -12.46
CA ALA A 415 8.01 -2.40 -12.61
C ALA A 415 8.06 -3.00 -14.02
N ARG A 416 8.63 -2.30 -15.01
CA ARG A 416 8.61 -2.73 -16.42
C ARG A 416 9.73 -3.72 -16.75
N ALA A 417 9.37 -4.90 -17.27
CA ALA A 417 10.27 -5.91 -17.80
C ALA A 417 11.07 -5.39 -19.02
N PRO A 418 12.27 -5.95 -19.34
CA PRO A 418 12.93 -7.10 -18.71
C PRO A 418 13.88 -6.73 -17.55
N SER A 419 13.83 -5.52 -17.02
CA SER A 419 14.76 -5.04 -15.98
C SER A 419 14.06 -4.40 -14.79
N ASN A 420 12.85 -4.88 -14.50
CA ASN A 420 12.07 -4.48 -13.35
C ASN A 420 12.72 -4.97 -12.05
N LEU A 421 12.47 -4.23 -10.97
CA LEU A 421 12.76 -4.73 -9.63
C LEU A 421 11.93 -5.98 -9.35
N ASP A 422 12.52 -6.96 -8.67
CA ASP A 422 11.83 -8.19 -8.30
C ASP A 422 10.72 -7.92 -7.29
N ALA A 423 10.97 -7.04 -6.32
CA ALA A 423 9.96 -6.45 -5.44
C ALA A 423 10.11 -4.93 -5.31
N ILE A 424 8.99 -4.25 -5.12
CA ILE A 424 8.95 -2.81 -4.85
C ILE A 424 8.51 -2.59 -3.40
N ALA A 425 9.37 -1.97 -2.60
CA ALA A 425 9.03 -1.51 -1.27
C ALA A 425 8.32 -0.16 -1.35
N ILE A 426 7.14 -0.06 -0.74
CA ILE A 426 6.37 1.17 -0.62
C ILE A 426 6.45 1.67 0.81
N PRO A 427 7.11 2.79 1.03
CA PRO A 427 7.22 3.41 2.33
C PRO A 427 5.88 4.01 2.73
N THR A 428 5.30 3.50 3.81
CA THR A 428 4.04 4.01 4.33
C THR A 428 4.33 5.09 5.37
N ASN A 429 3.71 6.26 5.18
CA ASN A 429 3.78 7.37 6.13
C ASN A 429 2.36 7.64 6.61
N HIS A 430 1.77 6.65 7.28
CA HIS A 430 0.38 6.74 7.73
C HIS A 430 0.26 7.14 9.20
N TRP A 431 1.17 6.67 10.07
CA TRP A 431 1.18 7.10 11.46
C TRP A 431 1.47 8.61 11.57
N ALA A 432 0.70 9.32 12.40
CA ALA A 432 0.80 10.76 12.62
C ALA A 432 0.72 11.58 11.31
N ALA A 433 0.07 11.06 10.27
CA ALA A 433 -0.01 11.71 8.96
C ALA A 433 -1.32 12.47 8.74
N ALA A 434 -1.29 13.47 7.85
CA ALA A 434 -2.49 14.19 7.44
C ALA A 434 -3.45 13.36 6.57
N GLN A 435 -3.00 12.22 6.06
CA GLN A 435 -3.78 11.27 5.26
C GLN A 435 -4.70 10.46 6.18
N ASP A 436 -5.99 10.35 5.83
CA ASP A 436 -6.93 9.53 6.59
C ASP A 436 -6.87 8.04 6.20
N GLN A 437 -7.53 7.18 6.98
CA GLN A 437 -7.43 5.73 6.86
C GLN A 437 -7.92 5.21 5.51
N SER A 438 -8.97 5.83 4.97
CA SER A 438 -9.54 5.48 3.67
C SER A 438 -8.65 5.93 2.51
N GLU A 439 -8.09 7.15 2.59
CA GLU A 439 -7.08 7.64 1.65
C GLU A 439 -5.83 6.76 1.67
N PHE A 440 -5.39 6.28 2.83
CA PHE A 440 -4.21 5.42 2.95
C PHE A 440 -4.43 4.04 2.31
N HIS A 441 -5.57 3.40 2.55
CA HIS A 441 -5.89 2.15 1.85
C HIS A 441 -5.97 2.37 0.33
N ARG A 442 -6.56 3.49 -0.11
CA ARG A 442 -6.61 3.83 -1.54
C ARG A 442 -5.22 4.09 -2.10
N PHE A 443 -4.35 4.75 -1.35
CA PHE A 443 -2.95 4.96 -1.67
C PHE A 443 -2.29 3.62 -1.97
N LEU A 444 -2.44 2.60 -1.10
CA LEU A 444 -1.86 1.27 -1.30
C LEU A 444 -2.36 0.57 -2.56
N LEU A 445 -3.69 0.50 -2.75
CA LEU A 445 -4.31 -0.12 -3.94
C LEU A 445 -3.81 0.51 -5.23
N GLN A 446 -3.71 1.83 -5.25
CA GLN A 446 -3.34 2.56 -6.44
C GLN A 446 -1.92 2.25 -6.92
N ARG A 447 -0.93 1.97 -6.05
CA ARG A 447 0.44 1.64 -6.48
C ARG A 447 0.42 0.43 -7.40
N ARG A 448 -0.36 -0.56 -7.01
CA ARG A 448 -0.51 -1.82 -7.73
C ARG A 448 -1.24 -1.62 -9.05
N GLU A 449 -2.31 -0.83 -9.04
CA GLU A 449 -3.04 -0.45 -10.26
C GLU A 449 -2.19 0.32 -11.27
N LEU A 450 -1.31 1.23 -10.81
CA LEU A 450 -0.41 1.99 -11.69
C LEU A 450 0.54 1.09 -12.47
N THR A 451 0.99 -0.01 -11.87
CA THR A 451 1.90 -0.96 -12.50
C THR A 451 1.19 -2.09 -13.23
N ALA A 452 -0.13 -2.23 -13.12
CA ALA A 452 -0.86 -3.35 -13.68
C ALA A 452 -0.67 -3.52 -15.20
N LYS A 453 -0.50 -2.41 -15.94
CA LYS A 453 -0.19 -2.45 -17.39
C LYS A 453 1.26 -2.84 -17.69
N ALA A 454 2.20 -2.53 -16.79
CA ALA A 454 3.63 -2.81 -16.96
C ALA A 454 4.02 -4.22 -16.47
N ASN A 455 3.46 -4.64 -15.34
CA ASN A 455 3.61 -5.96 -14.74
C ASN A 455 2.40 -6.21 -13.81
N ALA A 456 1.42 -6.96 -14.30
CA ALA A 456 0.17 -7.26 -13.57
C ALA A 456 0.41 -8.03 -12.26
N GLY A 457 1.54 -8.75 -12.15
CA GLY A 457 1.89 -9.54 -10.97
C GLY A 457 2.92 -8.90 -10.06
N GLN A 458 3.35 -7.64 -10.30
CA GLN A 458 4.45 -7.02 -9.57
C GLN A 458 4.35 -7.23 -8.05
N LEU A 459 5.45 -7.64 -7.43
CA LEU A 459 5.51 -7.87 -5.99
C LEU A 459 5.70 -6.55 -5.25
N TYR A 460 4.86 -6.31 -4.25
CA TYR A 460 4.84 -5.08 -3.44
C TYR A 460 4.98 -5.39 -1.96
N TRP A 461 5.87 -4.66 -1.29
CA TRP A 461 6.14 -4.76 0.13
C TRP A 461 5.78 -3.45 0.83
N ALA A 462 5.10 -3.50 1.98
CA ALA A 462 4.71 -2.28 2.69
C ALA A 462 5.70 -2.02 3.82
N MET A 463 6.29 -0.82 3.89
CA MET A 463 7.17 -0.45 4.99
C MET A 463 6.37 0.28 6.07
N LEU A 464 6.16 -0.39 7.20
CA LEU A 464 5.29 0.05 8.29
C LEU A 464 6.14 0.66 9.43
N PRO A 465 5.84 1.88 9.90
CA PRO A 465 6.56 2.48 11.01
C PRO A 465 6.20 1.82 12.34
N ALA A 466 7.17 1.14 12.95
CA ALA A 466 7.12 0.60 14.32
C ALA A 466 7.73 1.60 15.34
N SER A 467 8.52 2.56 14.90
CA SER A 467 8.92 3.73 15.70
C SER A 467 8.49 5.05 15.03
N ALA A 468 8.53 6.14 15.79
CA ALA A 468 8.23 7.46 15.25
C ALA A 468 9.35 7.94 14.32
N PRO A 469 9.03 8.66 13.23
CA PRO A 469 10.05 9.38 12.49
C PRO A 469 10.75 10.38 13.40
N ARG A 470 12.09 10.40 13.36
CA ARG A 470 12.94 11.30 14.17
C ARG A 470 12.54 12.77 14.07
N ILE A 471 12.06 13.21 12.91
CA ILE A 471 11.57 14.58 12.67
C ILE A 471 10.42 14.97 13.59
N VAL A 472 9.58 14.03 14.03
CA VAL A 472 8.47 14.29 14.97
C VAL A 472 9.02 14.52 16.38
N GLU A 473 9.97 13.69 16.80
CA GLU A 473 10.63 13.80 18.11
C GLU A 473 11.41 15.10 18.23
N GLU A 474 12.23 15.43 17.23
CA GLU A 474 13.03 16.67 17.18
C GLU A 474 12.13 17.91 17.19
N ASN A 475 10.96 17.88 16.54
CA ASN A 475 10.02 19.01 16.60
C ASN A 475 9.40 19.22 17.98
N ILE A 476 9.26 18.15 18.77
CA ILE A 476 8.65 18.23 20.10
C ILE A 476 9.69 18.53 21.17
N TRP A 477 10.88 17.93 21.10
CA TRP A 477 11.88 17.98 22.18
C TRP A 477 13.18 18.70 21.79
N GLY A 478 13.38 19.02 20.52
CA GLY A 478 14.63 19.57 20.01
C GLY A 478 15.75 18.54 20.00
N GLU A 479 16.98 18.96 20.30
CA GLU A 479 18.12 18.05 20.47
C GLU A 479 18.10 17.31 21.82
N ALA A 480 17.26 17.74 22.77
CA ALA A 480 17.14 17.08 24.06
C ALA A 480 16.41 15.74 23.91
N PRO A 481 16.86 14.68 24.60
CA PRO A 481 16.15 13.42 24.58
C PRO A 481 14.76 13.58 25.23
N PRO A 482 13.71 12.95 24.67
CA PRO A 482 12.38 12.98 25.25
C PRO A 482 12.39 12.37 26.66
N PRO A 483 11.55 12.87 27.58
CA PRO A 483 11.32 12.16 28.83
C PRO A 483 10.67 10.79 28.54
N ALA A 484 10.88 9.82 29.43
CA ALA A 484 10.43 8.43 29.22
C ALA A 484 8.92 8.29 28.89
N TRP A 485 8.08 9.17 29.44
CA TRP A 485 6.63 9.22 29.22
C TRP A 485 6.22 9.98 27.94
N GLY A 486 7.10 10.85 27.43
CA GLY A 486 6.82 11.81 26.36
C GLY A 486 7.37 11.41 24.99
N VAL A 487 7.86 10.18 24.83
CA VAL A 487 8.38 9.70 23.56
C VAL A 487 7.22 9.53 22.57
N PRO A 488 7.19 10.27 21.44
CA PRO A 488 6.18 10.07 20.41
C PRO A 488 6.39 8.71 19.76
N ARG A 489 5.33 7.89 19.65
CA ARG A 489 5.41 6.59 18.95
C ARG A 489 4.05 6.06 18.47
N PRO A 490 4.05 5.20 17.44
CA PRO A 490 2.87 4.43 17.06
C PRO A 490 2.41 3.52 18.21
N SER A 491 1.10 3.46 18.49
CA SER A 491 0.54 2.45 19.38
C SER A 491 0.50 1.07 18.68
N PRO A 492 0.37 -0.03 19.44
CA PRO A 492 0.16 -1.35 18.86
C PRO A 492 -1.01 -1.43 17.86
N GLU A 493 -2.08 -0.67 18.10
CA GLU A 493 -3.24 -0.64 17.20
C GLU A 493 -2.95 0.03 15.86
N HIS A 494 -2.12 1.08 15.83
CA HIS A 494 -1.68 1.68 14.57
C HIS A 494 -0.96 0.64 13.71
N LEU A 495 -0.02 -0.11 14.30
CA LEU A 495 0.76 -1.10 13.58
C LEU A 495 -0.11 -2.23 13.03
N ARG A 496 -1.07 -2.72 13.84
CA ARG A 496 -2.05 -3.72 13.41
C ARG A 496 -2.92 -3.22 12.26
N LEU A 497 -3.47 -2.02 12.37
CA LEU A 497 -4.34 -1.48 11.32
C LEU A 497 -3.58 -1.26 10.02
N MET A 498 -2.39 -0.66 10.05
CA MET A 498 -1.55 -0.49 8.86
C MET A 498 -1.20 -1.85 8.22
N THR A 499 -0.92 -2.87 9.03
CA THR A 499 -0.69 -4.24 8.56
C THR A 499 -1.90 -4.80 7.83
N TYR A 500 -3.09 -4.77 8.45
CA TYR A 500 -4.31 -5.30 7.83
C TYR A 500 -4.70 -4.53 6.57
N LEU A 501 -4.45 -3.22 6.50
CA LEU A 501 -4.67 -2.43 5.29
C LEU A 501 -3.69 -2.81 4.17
N ALA A 502 -2.42 -3.07 4.48
CA ALA A 502 -1.45 -3.57 3.51
C ALA A 502 -1.84 -4.95 2.97
N LEU A 503 -2.24 -5.88 3.85
CA LEU A 503 -2.72 -7.21 3.46
C LEU A 503 -4.01 -7.13 2.62
N SER A 504 -4.97 -6.29 3.03
CA SER A 504 -6.21 -6.04 2.30
C SER A 504 -5.97 -5.43 0.91
N ALA A 505 -4.90 -4.64 0.77
CA ALA A 505 -4.47 -4.08 -0.49
C ALA A 505 -3.62 -5.04 -1.34
N GLY A 506 -3.38 -6.28 -0.90
CA GLY A 506 -2.67 -7.33 -1.64
C GLY A 506 -1.15 -7.21 -1.67
N TYR A 507 -0.58 -6.53 -0.67
CA TYR A 507 0.87 -6.53 -0.45
C TYR A 507 1.31 -7.90 0.06
N ARG A 508 2.38 -8.44 -0.55
CA ARG A 508 2.86 -9.82 -0.35
C ARG A 508 4.24 -9.85 0.34
N GLY A 509 4.49 -8.85 1.18
CA GLY A 509 5.67 -8.71 2.02
C GLY A 509 5.55 -7.47 2.90
N LEU A 510 6.14 -7.49 4.09
CA LEU A 510 6.09 -6.37 5.03
C LEU A 510 7.49 -6.05 5.54
N ILE A 511 7.76 -4.76 5.75
CA ILE A 511 8.99 -4.26 6.37
C ILE A 511 8.60 -3.45 7.61
N PHE A 512 8.90 -3.93 8.80
CA PHE A 512 8.71 -3.19 10.04
C PHE A 512 9.91 -2.27 10.28
N ARG A 513 9.69 -0.96 10.27
CA ARG A 513 10.74 0.05 10.47
C ARG A 513 10.74 0.55 11.91
N GLY A 514 11.74 0.14 12.66
CA GLY A 514 11.99 0.61 14.02
C GLY A 514 13.38 1.19 14.15
N ASP A 515 13.80 1.33 15.39
CA ASP A 515 15.12 1.77 15.83
C ASP A 515 15.59 0.88 16.98
N ALA A 516 16.69 1.26 17.64
CA ALA A 516 17.23 0.53 18.78
C ALA A 516 16.23 0.38 19.94
N ASP A 517 15.24 1.27 20.08
CA ASP A 517 14.26 1.22 21.16
C ASP A 517 13.23 0.11 20.98
N LEU A 518 13.09 -0.46 19.77
CA LEU A 518 12.16 -1.54 19.48
C LEU A 518 12.38 -2.74 20.42
N THR A 519 13.63 -3.08 20.76
CA THR A 519 13.97 -4.17 21.70
C THR A 519 14.25 -3.68 23.12
N ARG A 520 14.08 -2.39 23.41
CA ARG A 520 14.21 -1.81 24.76
C ARG A 520 12.84 -1.71 25.44
N PRO A 521 12.76 -1.45 26.76
CA PRO A 521 11.48 -1.38 27.47
C PRO A 521 10.47 -0.42 26.83
N ALA A 522 10.95 0.66 26.21
CA ALA A 522 10.12 1.68 25.58
C ALA A 522 9.37 1.14 24.33
N GLY A 523 10.05 0.46 23.41
CA GLY A 523 9.44 -0.12 22.20
C GLY A 523 8.86 -1.52 22.39
N ARG A 524 8.91 -2.05 23.62
CA ARG A 524 8.43 -3.39 23.97
C ARG A 524 6.99 -3.67 23.53
N PRO A 525 6.00 -2.77 23.71
CA PRO A 525 4.63 -3.00 23.22
C PRO A 525 4.55 -3.19 21.70
N GLN A 526 5.36 -2.46 20.93
CA GLN A 526 5.41 -2.51 19.45
C GLN A 526 6.12 -3.78 18.97
N LEU A 527 7.17 -4.23 19.66
CA LEU A 527 7.82 -5.51 19.38
C LEU A 527 6.88 -6.69 19.62
N ILE A 528 6.18 -6.69 20.76
CA ILE A 528 5.15 -7.71 21.05
C ILE A 528 4.08 -7.70 19.96
N GLU A 529 3.62 -6.52 19.58
CA GLU A 529 2.63 -6.36 18.53
C GLU A 529 3.07 -6.97 17.20
N SER A 530 4.30 -6.67 16.80
CA SER A 530 4.91 -7.21 15.58
C SER A 530 4.98 -8.74 15.63
N ALA A 531 5.31 -9.33 16.79
CA ALA A 531 5.28 -10.79 16.94
C ALA A 531 3.89 -11.39 16.83
N LEU A 532 2.87 -10.77 17.43
CA LEU A 532 1.49 -11.26 17.30
C LEU A 532 1.03 -11.21 15.84
N LEU A 533 1.40 -10.15 15.10
CA LEU A 533 1.13 -10.04 13.67
C LEU A 533 1.91 -11.08 12.84
N ASN A 534 3.18 -11.32 13.15
CA ASN A 534 3.97 -12.38 12.51
C ASN A 534 3.31 -13.75 12.74
N MET A 535 2.87 -14.04 13.98
CA MET A 535 2.14 -15.28 14.27
C MET A 535 0.82 -15.38 13.49
N GLU A 536 0.06 -14.29 13.35
CA GLU A 536 -1.15 -14.24 12.52
C GLU A 536 -0.83 -14.52 11.04
N ILE A 537 0.22 -13.90 10.51
CA ILE A 537 0.68 -14.09 9.12
C ILE A 537 1.12 -15.53 8.90
N ASP A 538 1.90 -16.11 9.81
CA ASP A 538 2.40 -17.50 9.73
C ASP A 538 1.25 -18.51 9.64
N LEU A 539 0.14 -18.27 10.37
CA LEU A 539 -1.03 -19.15 10.32
C LEU A 539 -1.64 -19.22 8.91
N VAL A 540 -1.67 -18.10 8.18
CA VAL A 540 -2.32 -18.00 6.86
C VAL A 540 -1.33 -17.72 5.73
N GLU A 541 -0.05 -17.96 5.95
CA GLU A 541 1.05 -17.55 5.06
C GLU A 541 0.80 -17.97 3.62
N SER A 542 0.43 -19.24 3.42
CA SER A 542 0.20 -19.80 2.09
C SER A 542 -0.94 -19.12 1.32
N ILE A 543 -1.94 -18.58 2.03
CA ILE A 543 -3.07 -17.84 1.46
C ILE A 543 -2.61 -16.43 1.09
N LEU A 544 -1.89 -15.74 2.00
CA LEU A 544 -1.39 -14.38 1.79
C LEU A 544 -0.35 -14.33 0.66
N ALA A 545 0.60 -15.26 0.62
CA ALA A 545 1.64 -15.35 -0.41
C ALA A 545 1.04 -15.57 -1.81
N LYS A 546 -0.08 -16.29 -1.90
CA LYS A 546 -0.82 -16.57 -3.15
C LYS A 546 -1.91 -15.56 -3.46
N SER A 547 -2.06 -14.50 -2.66
CA SER A 547 -3.08 -13.49 -2.90
C SER A 547 -2.96 -12.92 -4.33
N ALA A 548 -4.11 -12.68 -4.94
CA ALA A 548 -4.23 -12.26 -6.32
C ALA A 548 -5.25 -11.13 -6.45
N ASP A 549 -5.08 -10.30 -7.48
CA ASP A 549 -5.95 -9.16 -7.75
C ASP A 549 -7.14 -9.49 -8.64
N PRO A 550 -8.23 -8.71 -8.52
CA PRO A 550 -8.49 -7.73 -7.45
C PRO A 550 -8.95 -8.42 -6.15
N ILE A 551 -8.60 -7.86 -4.99
CA ILE A 551 -9.14 -8.30 -3.69
C ILE A 551 -10.48 -7.61 -3.45
N PRO A 552 -11.62 -8.34 -3.46
CA PRO A 552 -12.92 -7.72 -3.22
C PRO A 552 -13.06 -7.24 -1.77
N ILE A 553 -13.66 -6.06 -1.60
CA ILE A 553 -14.02 -5.50 -0.30
C ILE A 553 -15.52 -5.65 -0.08
N HIS A 554 -15.90 -6.33 1.00
CA HIS A 554 -17.27 -6.56 1.38
C HIS A 554 -17.77 -5.54 2.42
N PRO A 555 -19.03 -5.08 2.28
CA PRO A 555 -19.65 -4.19 3.25
C PRO A 555 -19.98 -4.91 4.55
N VAL A 556 -19.92 -4.16 5.65
CA VAL A 556 -20.23 -4.62 7.01
C VAL A 556 -21.45 -3.87 7.53
N PHE A 557 -22.29 -4.55 8.30
CA PHE A 557 -23.59 -4.04 8.75
C PHE A 557 -23.74 -4.16 10.27
N ASP A 558 -24.65 -3.37 10.83
CA ASP A 558 -25.29 -3.68 12.11
C ASP A 558 -26.15 -4.96 11.97
N PRO A 559 -26.41 -5.69 13.06
CA PRO A 559 -27.24 -6.88 12.97
C PRO A 559 -28.65 -6.51 12.48
N PRO A 560 -29.32 -7.40 11.74
CA PRO A 560 -30.68 -7.15 11.31
C PRO A 560 -31.57 -6.91 12.55
N PRO A 561 -32.59 -6.03 12.44
CA PRO A 561 -33.54 -5.81 13.53
C PRO A 561 -34.19 -7.15 13.91
N SER A 562 -34.43 -7.35 15.21
CA SER A 562 -35.09 -8.57 15.71
C SER A 562 -36.46 -8.75 15.07
N ASP A 563 -36.72 -9.94 14.52
CA ASP A 563 -38.04 -10.38 14.05
C ASP A 563 -38.99 -10.73 15.21
N LEU A 564 -38.47 -10.78 16.44
CA LEU A 564 -39.25 -10.96 17.66
C LEU A 564 -39.65 -9.59 18.24
N PRO A 565 -40.89 -9.46 18.75
CA PRO A 565 -41.30 -8.25 19.45
C PRO A 565 -40.48 -8.08 20.75
N PRO A 566 -40.28 -6.84 21.24
CA PRO A 566 -39.52 -6.59 22.46
C PRO A 566 -40.01 -7.47 23.63
N PRO A 567 -39.12 -7.96 24.50
CA PRO A 567 -39.51 -8.74 25.68
C PRO A 567 -40.59 -8.00 26.50
N GLY A 568 -41.69 -8.67 26.83
CA GLY A 568 -42.85 -8.07 27.51
C GLY A 568 -43.94 -7.51 26.59
N SER A 569 -43.79 -7.64 25.27
CA SER A 569 -44.82 -7.26 24.30
C SER A 569 -46.03 -8.21 24.34
N MET A 570 -47.22 -7.67 24.10
CA MET A 570 -48.45 -8.47 24.00
C MET A 570 -48.35 -9.48 22.84
N PRO A 571 -48.95 -10.68 22.92
CA PRO A 571 -48.90 -11.69 21.85
C PRO A 571 -49.40 -11.21 20.47
N THR A 572 -50.17 -10.13 20.43
CA THR A 572 -50.71 -9.50 19.21
C THR A 572 -49.80 -8.42 18.62
N THR A 573 -48.66 -8.12 19.25
CA THR A 573 -47.75 -7.04 18.83
C THR A 573 -47.04 -7.44 17.55
N ARG A 574 -47.45 -6.83 16.42
CA ARG A 574 -46.76 -6.99 15.14
C ARG A 574 -45.42 -6.27 15.17
N VAL A 575 -44.34 -6.97 14.83
CA VAL A 575 -43.03 -6.35 14.63
C VAL A 575 -43.08 -5.46 13.40
N ARG A 576 -42.78 -4.18 13.60
CA ARG A 576 -42.72 -3.21 12.50
C ARG A 576 -41.50 -3.55 11.64
N LEU A 577 -41.73 -3.97 10.40
CA LEU A 577 -40.67 -4.16 9.41
C LEU A 577 -39.87 -2.86 9.28
N GLN A 578 -38.58 -2.92 9.60
CA GLN A 578 -37.65 -1.80 9.40
C GLN A 578 -36.88 -2.01 8.09
N PRO A 579 -36.48 -0.92 7.41
CA PRO A 579 -35.59 -1.02 6.26
C PRO A 579 -34.28 -1.73 6.61
N GLU A 580 -33.67 -2.41 5.63
CA GLU A 580 -32.34 -3.02 5.80
C GLU A 580 -31.33 -1.96 6.26
N SER A 581 -30.49 -2.33 7.22
CA SER A 581 -29.42 -1.48 7.71
C SER A 581 -28.51 -1.06 6.55
N ARG A 582 -28.14 0.22 6.51
CA ARG A 582 -27.10 0.67 5.56
C ARG A 582 -25.74 0.09 5.97
N PRO A 583 -24.84 -0.14 5.01
CA PRO A 583 -23.46 -0.49 5.32
C PRO A 583 -22.84 0.52 6.28
N LYS A 584 -22.06 0.03 7.24
CA LYS A 584 -21.20 0.89 8.05
C LYS A 584 -20.16 1.54 7.16
N ALA A 585 -19.96 2.85 7.34
CA ALA A 585 -19.00 3.61 6.56
C ALA A 585 -17.56 3.13 6.76
N TRP A 586 -17.23 2.77 8.01
CA TRP A 586 -15.86 2.58 8.49
C TRP A 586 -15.46 1.13 8.73
N HIS A 587 -16.35 0.15 8.58
CA HIS A 587 -15.99 -1.26 8.77
C HIS A 587 -16.05 -1.96 7.42
N ARG A 588 -14.96 -2.64 7.04
CA ARG A 588 -14.83 -3.29 5.74
C ARG A 588 -14.09 -4.61 5.89
N ALA A 589 -14.49 -5.60 5.11
CA ALA A 589 -13.84 -6.91 5.09
C ALA A 589 -13.26 -7.20 3.71
N ALA A 590 -11.94 -7.30 3.60
CA ALA A 590 -11.27 -7.71 2.36
C ALA A 590 -11.29 -9.24 2.24
N ALA A 591 -11.66 -9.80 1.09
CA ALA A 591 -11.75 -11.25 0.92
C ALA A 591 -10.66 -11.78 -0.01
N ILE A 592 -9.69 -12.48 0.57
CA ILE A 592 -8.61 -13.15 -0.16
C ILE A 592 -9.06 -14.58 -0.46
N SER A 593 -9.04 -14.98 -1.73
CA SER A 593 -9.49 -16.32 -2.14
C SER A 593 -8.63 -17.43 -1.53
N VAL A 594 -9.30 -18.47 -1.01
CA VAL A 594 -8.67 -19.73 -0.57
C VAL A 594 -9.00 -20.79 -1.62
N ASP A 595 -8.28 -20.72 -2.74
CA ASP A 595 -8.54 -21.52 -3.95
C ASP A 595 -10.04 -21.50 -4.31
N ARG A 596 -10.61 -22.64 -4.74
CA ARG A 596 -12.06 -22.81 -4.97
C ARG A 596 -12.83 -23.23 -3.71
N ARG A 597 -12.19 -23.23 -2.53
CA ARG A 597 -12.72 -23.81 -1.29
C ARG A 597 -13.22 -22.76 -0.28
N GLY A 598 -13.01 -21.48 -0.54
CA GLY A 598 -13.48 -20.42 0.35
C GLY A 598 -12.75 -19.10 0.21
N ALA A 599 -12.71 -18.33 1.29
CA ALA A 599 -12.03 -17.05 1.38
C ALA A 599 -11.54 -16.76 2.81
N LEU A 600 -10.44 -16.03 2.92
CA LEU A 600 -9.98 -15.39 4.15
C LEU A 600 -10.48 -13.95 4.17
N LEU A 601 -11.36 -13.61 5.11
CA LEU A 601 -11.87 -12.25 5.28
C LEU A 601 -11.00 -11.51 6.31
N LEU A 602 -10.41 -10.38 5.90
CA LEU A 602 -9.68 -9.47 6.76
C LEU A 602 -10.60 -8.30 7.13
N LEU A 603 -11.22 -8.38 8.30
CA LEU A 603 -12.10 -7.33 8.83
C LEU A 603 -11.27 -6.29 9.58
N ALA A 604 -11.38 -5.03 9.18
CA ALA A 604 -10.67 -3.91 9.81
C ALA A 604 -11.53 -2.63 9.89
N ASP A 605 -11.11 -1.71 10.77
CA ASP A 605 -11.70 -0.38 10.94
C ASP A 605 -10.94 0.66 10.08
N TYR A 606 -11.71 1.51 9.40
CA TYR A 606 -11.31 2.53 8.43
C TYR A 606 -11.70 3.94 8.89
N SER A 607 -11.95 4.13 10.18
CA SER A 607 -12.36 5.43 10.74
C SER A 607 -11.24 6.46 10.66
N ASP A 608 -11.65 7.71 10.48
CA ASP A 608 -10.76 8.85 10.43
C ASP A 608 -10.15 9.15 11.81
N ASN A 609 -9.04 9.90 11.82
CA ASN A 609 -8.25 10.29 13.01
C ASN A 609 -7.57 9.15 13.78
N VAL A 610 -7.86 7.89 13.44
CA VAL A 610 -7.21 6.73 14.04
C VAL A 610 -5.69 6.75 13.83
N GLN A 611 -5.18 7.46 12.82
CA GLN A 611 -3.74 7.60 12.59
C GLN A 611 -3.00 8.45 13.63
N TYR A 612 -3.74 9.22 14.45
CA TYR A 612 -3.19 10.02 15.55
C TYR A 612 -3.38 9.31 16.89
N GLN A 613 -4.65 9.14 17.29
CA GLN A 613 -5.03 8.46 18.51
C GLN A 613 -6.22 7.53 18.20
N PRO A 614 -6.06 6.21 18.35
CA PRO A 614 -7.15 5.27 18.13
C PRO A 614 -8.26 5.46 19.16
N HIS A 615 -9.52 5.48 18.70
CA HIS A 615 -10.68 5.39 19.57
C HIS A 615 -10.87 3.95 20.08
N GLN A 616 -12.00 3.64 20.70
CA GLN A 616 -12.29 2.31 21.26
C GLN A 616 -11.96 1.15 20.30
N LEU A 617 -12.19 1.32 18.98
CA LEU A 617 -11.95 0.31 17.95
C LEU A 617 -12.49 -1.07 18.37
N ALA A 618 -13.73 -1.09 18.86
CA ALA A 618 -14.41 -2.33 19.21
C ALA A 618 -15.91 -2.14 19.05
N THR A 619 -16.56 -3.11 18.41
CA THR A 619 -18.00 -3.10 18.13
C THR A 619 -18.59 -4.49 18.37
N ARG A 620 -19.86 -4.58 18.80
CA ARG A 620 -20.55 -5.85 18.94
C ARG A 620 -21.44 -6.18 17.74
N ASN A 621 -21.59 -7.47 17.47
CA ASN A 621 -22.54 -8.05 16.51
C ASN A 621 -22.41 -7.48 15.10
N LEU A 622 -21.18 -7.35 14.58
CA LEU A 622 -20.98 -6.94 13.20
C LEU A 622 -21.36 -8.06 12.24
N VAL A 623 -22.02 -7.71 11.15
CA VAL A 623 -22.41 -8.69 10.12
C VAL A 623 -21.67 -8.38 8.83
N VAL A 624 -20.80 -9.29 8.39
CA VAL A 624 -20.11 -9.20 7.10
C VAL A 624 -20.97 -9.88 6.04
N ARG A 625 -21.26 -9.20 4.93
CA ARG A 625 -21.99 -9.79 3.79
C ARG A 625 -21.03 -10.11 2.65
N ALA A 626 -20.57 -11.37 2.58
CA ALA A 626 -19.56 -11.84 1.64
C ALA A 626 -20.13 -12.79 0.58
N ILE A 627 -19.51 -12.84 -0.60
CA ILE A 627 -19.87 -13.81 -1.65
C ILE A 627 -18.98 -15.04 -1.49
N LEU A 628 -19.53 -16.11 -0.93
CA LEU A 628 -18.80 -17.33 -0.58
C LEU A 628 -19.35 -18.58 -1.31
N PRO A 629 -18.54 -19.63 -1.56
CA PRO A 629 -18.98 -20.94 -2.05
C PRO A 629 -19.95 -21.68 -1.11
N GLU A 630 -20.80 -22.56 -1.64
CA GLU A 630 -21.75 -23.36 -0.84
C GLU A 630 -21.05 -24.29 0.15
N GLY A 631 -21.69 -24.55 1.30
CA GLY A 631 -21.17 -25.45 2.34
C GLY A 631 -19.97 -24.93 3.13
N VAL A 632 -19.68 -23.64 3.04
CA VAL A 632 -18.58 -22.98 3.77
C VAL A 632 -18.96 -22.72 5.23
N GLU A 633 -18.07 -23.14 6.14
CA GLU A 633 -18.09 -22.76 7.55
C GLU A 633 -17.21 -21.53 7.78
N ALA A 634 -17.53 -20.71 8.79
CA ALA A 634 -16.79 -19.49 9.12
C ALA A 634 -16.16 -19.58 10.51
N PHE A 635 -14.87 -19.26 10.60
CA PHE A 635 -14.10 -19.30 11.84
C PHE A 635 -13.32 -18.00 12.04
N ASP A 636 -13.41 -17.37 13.20
CA ASP A 636 -12.49 -16.30 13.60
C ASP A 636 -11.20 -16.94 14.14
N ILE A 637 -10.07 -16.56 13.55
CA ILE A 637 -8.77 -17.18 13.81
C ILE A 637 -7.83 -16.14 14.41
N SER A 638 -7.17 -16.52 15.51
CA SER A 638 -6.10 -15.74 16.11
C SER A 638 -5.03 -16.66 16.71
N PRO A 639 -3.85 -16.14 17.06
CA PRO A 639 -2.86 -16.88 17.83
C PRO A 639 -3.39 -17.38 19.19
N GLY A 640 -4.47 -16.78 19.71
CA GLY A 640 -5.13 -17.19 20.94
C GLY A 640 -6.11 -18.36 20.79
N GLY A 641 -6.65 -18.60 19.60
CA GLY A 641 -7.68 -19.64 19.40
C GLY A 641 -8.47 -19.51 18.10
N VAL A 642 -9.40 -20.45 17.93
CA VAL A 642 -10.35 -20.51 16.80
C VAL A 642 -11.76 -20.51 17.38
N ASP A 643 -12.58 -19.56 16.96
CA ASP A 643 -13.99 -19.45 17.33
C ASP A 643 -14.88 -19.70 16.11
N VAL A 644 -15.94 -20.50 16.28
CA VAL A 644 -16.93 -20.72 15.22
C VAL A 644 -17.85 -19.50 15.15
N LEU A 645 -18.07 -18.98 13.94
CA LEU A 645 -18.96 -17.85 13.72
C LEU A 645 -20.31 -18.30 13.17
N GLU A 646 -21.38 -17.70 13.69
CA GLU A 646 -22.72 -17.87 13.10
C GLU A 646 -22.71 -17.32 11.67
N HIS A 647 -23.21 -18.10 10.73
CA HIS A 647 -23.36 -17.67 9.36
C HIS A 647 -24.68 -18.16 8.76
N LYS A 648 -25.26 -17.33 7.88
CA LYS A 648 -26.50 -17.67 7.18
C LYS A 648 -26.48 -17.22 5.74
N ARG A 649 -27.06 -18.03 4.86
CA ARG A 649 -27.28 -17.65 3.46
C ARG A 649 -28.47 -16.71 3.35
N GLY A 650 -28.33 -15.69 2.53
CA GLY A 650 -29.45 -14.82 2.18
C GLY A 650 -29.22 -14.08 0.85
N PRO A 651 -30.13 -13.16 0.51
CA PRO A 651 -30.00 -12.35 -0.69
C PRO A 651 -28.67 -11.57 -0.69
N GLY A 652 -27.88 -11.69 -1.76
CA GLY A 652 -26.63 -10.95 -1.91
C GLY A 652 -25.40 -11.56 -1.23
N GLY A 653 -25.48 -12.76 -0.63
CA GLY A 653 -24.32 -13.51 -0.17
C GLY A 653 -24.53 -14.32 1.11
N THR A 654 -23.43 -14.69 1.74
CA THR A 654 -23.39 -15.26 3.09
C THR A 654 -23.20 -14.12 4.09
N TYR A 655 -24.07 -14.08 5.09
CA TYR A 655 -23.95 -13.20 6.24
C TYR A 655 -23.15 -13.94 7.31
N VAL A 656 -22.02 -13.38 7.73
CA VAL A 656 -21.18 -13.91 8.80
C VAL A 656 -21.24 -12.94 9.98
N THR A 657 -21.67 -13.42 11.15
CA THR A 657 -21.84 -12.62 12.36
C THR A 657 -20.58 -12.71 13.22
N VAL A 658 -19.98 -11.55 13.51
CA VAL A 658 -18.87 -11.36 14.44
C VAL A 658 -19.46 -10.77 15.72
N GLU A 659 -19.65 -11.59 16.75
CA GLU A 659 -20.27 -11.18 18.02
C GLU A 659 -19.48 -10.06 18.71
N GLU A 660 -18.16 -10.16 18.67
CA GLU A 660 -17.26 -9.23 19.35
C GLU A 660 -16.08 -8.88 18.46
N PHE A 661 -16.17 -7.73 17.79
CA PHE A 661 -15.08 -7.17 17.00
C PHE A 661 -14.16 -6.32 17.86
N GLY A 662 -12.85 -6.58 17.77
CA GLY A 662 -11.78 -5.73 18.30
C GLY A 662 -11.26 -4.76 17.24
N VAL A 663 -9.93 -4.59 17.16
CA VAL A 663 -9.29 -3.69 16.19
C VAL A 663 -9.36 -4.27 14.77
N THR A 664 -9.14 -5.58 14.67
CA THR A 664 -9.22 -6.38 13.45
C THR A 664 -9.78 -7.76 13.79
N SER A 665 -10.22 -8.51 12.78
CA SER A 665 -10.56 -9.94 12.88
C SER A 665 -10.20 -10.65 11.59
N MET A 666 -9.68 -11.87 11.71
CA MET A 666 -9.22 -12.70 10.60
C MET A 666 -10.14 -13.91 10.50
N ILE A 667 -11.04 -13.89 9.53
CA ILE A 667 -12.12 -14.86 9.42
C ILE A 667 -11.83 -15.82 8.28
N LEU A 668 -11.52 -17.07 8.60
CA LEU A 668 -11.40 -18.13 7.61
C LEU A 668 -12.79 -18.68 7.29
N CYS A 669 -13.23 -18.46 6.07
CA CYS A 669 -14.42 -19.09 5.51
C CYS A 669 -13.97 -20.23 4.58
N THR A 670 -14.13 -21.50 4.97
CA THR A 670 -13.64 -22.64 4.18
C THR A 670 -14.56 -23.86 4.21
N THR A 671 -14.57 -24.63 3.13
CA THR A 671 -15.12 -26.00 3.11
C THR A 671 -14.11 -27.08 3.53
N ASP A 672 -12.82 -26.70 3.66
CA ASP A 672 -11.73 -27.63 3.99
C ASP A 672 -11.50 -27.71 5.51
N MET A 673 -12.14 -28.68 6.16
CA MET A 673 -11.97 -28.88 7.60
C MET A 673 -10.58 -29.41 7.97
N ALA A 674 -9.86 -30.06 7.05
CA ALA A 674 -8.48 -30.48 7.31
C ALA A 674 -7.54 -29.26 7.37
N LEU A 675 -7.83 -28.19 6.62
CA LEU A 675 -7.15 -26.90 6.79
C LEU A 675 -7.39 -26.34 8.19
N LYS A 676 -8.65 -26.30 8.64
CA LYS A 676 -9.01 -25.86 9.99
C LYS A 676 -8.26 -26.65 11.07
N GLU A 677 -8.25 -27.99 10.99
CA GLU A 677 -7.53 -28.85 11.96
C GLU A 677 -6.02 -28.57 11.97
N ARG A 678 -5.40 -28.35 10.81
CA ARG A 678 -3.97 -27.96 10.73
C ARG A 678 -3.71 -26.62 11.41
N LEU A 679 -4.60 -25.65 11.24
CA LEU A 679 -4.49 -24.35 11.88
C LEU A 679 -4.67 -24.47 13.40
N GLU A 680 -5.65 -25.24 13.88
CA GLU A 680 -5.84 -25.48 15.31
C GLU A 680 -4.61 -26.13 15.96
N MET A 681 -3.96 -27.08 15.27
CA MET A 681 -2.71 -27.66 15.74
C MET A 681 -1.55 -26.65 15.77
N ALA A 682 -1.46 -25.76 14.78
CA ALA A 682 -0.44 -24.71 14.76
C ALA A 682 -0.67 -23.69 15.88
N ILE A 683 -1.91 -23.25 16.07
CA ILE A 683 -2.33 -22.34 17.15
C ILE A 683 -2.04 -22.96 18.51
N ALA A 684 -2.38 -24.23 18.73
CA ALA A 684 -2.13 -24.90 20.00
C ALA A 684 -0.65 -24.85 20.45
N ARG A 685 0.29 -24.83 19.49
CA ARG A 685 1.75 -24.73 19.77
C ARG A 685 2.17 -23.31 20.14
N ALA A 686 1.64 -22.30 19.44
CA ALA A 686 2.02 -20.89 19.64
C ALA A 686 1.25 -20.20 20.79
N ARG A 687 0.05 -20.70 21.10
CA ARG A 687 -0.94 -20.06 21.97
C ARG A 687 -0.44 -19.71 23.38
N PRO A 688 0.32 -20.56 24.11
CA PRO A 688 0.82 -20.17 25.44
C PRO A 688 1.71 -18.92 25.39
N THR A 689 2.60 -18.85 24.40
CA THR A 689 3.46 -17.69 24.17
C THR A 689 2.63 -16.48 23.73
N ALA A 690 1.71 -16.66 22.78
CA ALA A 690 0.87 -15.57 22.28
C ALA A 690 0.02 -14.93 23.41
N VAL A 691 -0.60 -15.75 24.27
CA VAL A 691 -1.38 -15.27 25.43
C VAL A 691 -0.49 -14.53 26.42
N GLN A 692 0.69 -15.07 26.73
CA GLN A 692 1.63 -14.41 27.64
C GLN A 692 2.05 -13.03 27.12
N LEU A 693 2.38 -12.94 25.83
CA LEU A 693 2.73 -11.69 25.17
C LEU A 693 1.55 -10.71 25.14
N ALA A 694 0.33 -11.17 24.87
CA ALA A 694 -0.86 -10.33 24.88
C ALA A 694 -1.15 -9.74 26.28
N ILE A 695 -0.96 -10.53 27.34
CA ILE A 695 -1.09 -10.08 28.73
C ILE A 695 -0.01 -9.03 29.05
N GLU A 696 1.25 -9.30 28.69
CA GLU A 696 2.37 -8.36 28.88
C GLU A 696 2.12 -7.03 28.15
N GLN A 697 1.66 -7.07 26.90
CA GLN A 697 1.32 -5.86 26.14
C GLN A 697 0.21 -5.07 26.85
N ALA A 698 -0.84 -5.73 27.33
CA ALA A 698 -1.93 -5.06 28.04
C ALA A 698 -1.45 -4.38 29.34
N GLU A 699 -0.53 -4.99 30.07
CA GLU A 699 0.07 -4.43 31.29
C GLU A 699 0.93 -3.20 31.00
N LEU A 700 1.78 -3.27 29.98
CA LEU A 700 2.63 -2.15 29.57
C LEU A 700 1.78 -0.96 29.10
N MET A 701 0.72 -1.23 28.32
CA MET A 701 -0.22 -0.19 27.89
C MET A 701 -0.99 0.40 29.08
N TYR A 702 -1.40 -0.42 30.05
CA TYR A 702 -2.03 0.06 31.28
C TYR A 702 -1.13 1.03 32.03
N GLN A 703 0.14 0.65 32.25
CA GLN A 703 1.12 1.47 32.95
C GLN A 703 1.33 2.83 32.25
N GLN A 704 1.54 2.81 30.94
CA GLN A 704 1.72 4.02 30.14
C GLN A 704 0.51 4.96 30.23
N VAL A 705 -0.70 4.42 30.04
CA VAL A 705 -1.92 5.23 30.05
C VAL A 705 -2.21 5.77 31.45
N ALA A 706 -1.99 4.98 32.50
CA ALA A 706 -2.14 5.42 33.88
C ALA A 706 -1.15 6.54 34.23
N GLU A 707 0.11 6.44 33.79
CA GLU A 707 1.13 7.46 34.03
C GLU A 707 0.76 8.80 33.37
N ILE A 708 0.47 8.80 32.08
CA ILE A 708 0.14 10.03 31.34
C ILE A 708 -1.16 10.65 31.87
N ASN A 709 -2.17 9.83 32.16
CA ASN A 709 -3.40 10.31 32.79
C ASN A 709 -3.12 10.96 34.15
N GLY A 710 -2.23 10.38 34.96
CA GLY A 710 -1.81 10.95 36.24
C GLY A 710 -1.14 12.32 36.09
N ARG A 711 -0.31 12.49 35.06
CA ARG A 711 0.34 13.78 34.74
C ARG A 711 -0.66 14.84 34.30
N LEU A 712 -1.52 14.51 33.33
CA LEU A 712 -2.57 15.41 32.87
C LEU A 712 -3.49 15.83 34.03
N ALA A 713 -3.86 14.89 34.90
CA ALA A 713 -4.66 15.19 36.09
C ALA A 713 -3.92 16.09 37.09
N ALA A 714 -2.60 15.94 37.26
CA ALA A 714 -1.79 16.83 38.10
C ALA A 714 -1.74 18.26 37.55
N ASP A 715 -1.81 18.41 36.23
CA ASP A 715 -1.89 19.71 35.54
C ASP A 715 -3.34 20.25 35.46
N GLY A 716 -4.30 19.59 36.11
CA GLY A 716 -5.71 20.00 36.14
C GLY A 716 -6.51 19.65 34.89
N VAL A 717 -5.96 18.85 33.98
CA VAL A 717 -6.63 18.38 32.77
C VAL A 717 -7.38 17.09 33.07
N SER A 718 -8.70 17.11 32.91
CA SER A 718 -9.58 15.95 33.09
C SER A 718 -10.49 15.73 31.88
N ILE A 719 -10.98 14.51 31.72
CA ILE A 719 -11.87 14.14 30.60
C ILE A 719 -13.35 14.46 30.88
N THR A 720 -13.69 14.83 32.11
CA THR A 720 -15.05 15.22 32.52
C THR A 720 -15.10 16.71 32.79
N SER A 721 -15.86 17.44 31.97
CA SER A 721 -16.09 18.87 32.18
C SER A 721 -17.29 19.13 33.10
N GLU A 722 -17.34 20.32 33.71
CA GLU A 722 -18.51 20.79 34.47
C GLU A 722 -19.79 20.90 33.59
N GLU A 723 -19.63 21.05 32.27
CA GLU A 723 -20.73 21.06 31.32
C GLU A 723 -21.31 19.66 31.10
N ASP A 724 -20.47 18.63 31.00
CA ASP A 724 -20.91 17.24 30.89
C ASP A 724 -21.69 16.80 32.12
N GLU A 725 -21.22 17.20 33.30
CA GLU A 725 -21.95 16.94 34.54
C GLU A 725 -23.31 17.63 34.58
N ARG A 726 -23.38 18.89 34.13
CA ARG A 726 -24.65 19.64 34.04
C ARG A 726 -25.60 18.99 33.03
N GLN A 727 -25.11 18.57 31.88
CA GLN A 727 -25.90 17.91 30.84
C GLN A 727 -26.43 16.56 31.32
N ARG A 728 -25.61 15.77 32.05
CA ARG A 728 -26.05 14.50 32.64
C ARG A 728 -27.07 14.68 33.75
N ARG A 729 -26.88 15.69 34.61
CA ARG A 729 -27.89 16.08 35.59
C ARG A 729 -29.21 16.46 34.91
N ALA A 730 -29.16 17.19 33.80
CA ALA A 730 -30.34 17.53 33.00
C ALA A 730 -31.02 16.30 32.36
N LEU A 731 -30.26 15.24 32.04
CA LEU A 731 -30.77 13.96 31.54
C LEU A 731 -31.23 13.00 32.65
N GLY A 732 -31.23 13.42 33.93
CA GLY A 732 -31.62 12.58 35.07
C GLY A 732 -30.61 11.47 35.41
N LEU A 733 -29.39 11.54 34.88
CA LEU A 733 -28.31 10.59 35.12
C LEU A 733 -27.49 11.06 36.34
N THR A 734 -27.88 10.62 37.54
CA THR A 734 -27.35 11.11 38.83
C THR A 734 -26.24 10.26 39.46
N LYS A 735 -25.87 9.13 38.85
CA LYS A 735 -24.74 8.33 39.35
C LYS A 735 -23.42 9.07 39.13
N PRO A 736 -22.53 9.15 40.14
CA PRO A 736 -21.16 9.61 39.94
C PRO A 736 -20.51 8.77 38.85
N PHE A 737 -19.92 9.43 37.86
CA PHE A 737 -19.24 8.81 36.73
C PHE A 737 -17.77 9.18 36.86
N ASN A 738 -16.95 8.25 37.36
CA ASN A 738 -15.51 8.51 37.49
C ASN A 738 -14.81 7.99 36.23
N ASP A 739 -14.79 8.84 35.22
CA ASP A 739 -14.51 8.51 33.82
C ASP A 739 -13.13 7.83 33.64
N ALA A 740 -12.06 8.39 34.20
CA ALA A 740 -10.72 7.82 34.06
C ALA A 740 -10.46 6.63 35.00
N ALA A 741 -10.82 6.75 36.29
CA ALA A 741 -10.53 5.71 37.27
C ALA A 741 -11.35 4.43 37.04
N GLU A 742 -12.61 4.55 36.60
CA GLU A 742 -13.41 3.37 36.22
C GLU A 742 -12.87 2.68 34.97
N LEU A 743 -12.38 3.44 33.97
CA LEU A 743 -11.76 2.86 32.78
C LEU A 743 -10.47 2.13 33.15
N LEU A 744 -9.61 2.72 33.97
CA LEU A 744 -8.41 2.06 34.48
C LEU A 744 -8.77 0.80 35.29
N ALA A 745 -9.73 0.88 36.21
CA ALA A 745 -10.16 -0.28 37.00
C ALA A 745 -10.73 -1.41 36.12
N LYS A 746 -11.47 -1.09 35.05
CA LYS A 746 -11.95 -2.08 34.07
C LYS A 746 -10.78 -2.72 33.31
N ALA A 747 -9.78 -1.95 32.91
CA ALA A 747 -8.59 -2.46 32.25
C ALA A 747 -7.83 -3.44 33.16
N GLU A 748 -7.59 -3.03 34.41
CA GLU A 748 -6.91 -3.84 35.43
C GLU A 748 -7.68 -5.13 35.73
N ALA A 749 -9.01 -5.06 35.84
CA ALA A 749 -9.86 -6.24 36.05
C ALA A 749 -9.76 -7.24 34.89
N SER A 750 -9.73 -6.76 33.64
CA SER A 750 -9.52 -7.62 32.46
C SER A 750 -8.12 -8.22 32.42
N VAL A 751 -7.06 -7.46 32.75
CA VAL A 751 -5.69 -8.01 32.89
C VAL A 751 -5.66 -9.11 33.94
N LYS A 752 -6.28 -8.89 35.10
CA LYS A 752 -6.37 -9.90 36.16
C LYS A 752 -7.12 -11.14 35.70
N SER A 753 -8.28 -10.97 35.06
CA SER A 753 -9.05 -12.08 34.50
C SER A 753 -8.24 -12.86 33.44
N ALA A 754 -7.42 -12.18 32.63
CA ALA A 754 -6.54 -12.82 31.65
C ALA A 754 -5.46 -13.69 32.31
N ARG A 755 -4.83 -13.19 33.39
CA ARG A 755 -3.86 -13.97 34.20
C ARG A 755 -4.53 -15.18 34.85
N ASP A 756 -5.68 -14.99 35.50
CA ASP A 756 -6.42 -16.08 36.15
C ASP A 756 -6.91 -17.13 35.15
N ALA A 757 -7.24 -16.74 33.92
CA ALA A 757 -7.58 -17.66 32.83
C ALA A 757 -6.36 -18.42 32.30
N ARG A 758 -5.22 -17.73 32.11
CA ARG A 758 -3.93 -18.35 31.72
C ARG A 758 -3.50 -19.40 32.75
N ASP A 759 -3.61 -19.10 34.03
CA ASP A 759 -3.20 -19.99 35.12
C ASP A 759 -4.11 -21.24 35.22
N ARG A 760 -5.34 -21.14 34.72
CA ARG A 760 -6.27 -22.27 34.55
C ARG A 760 -6.14 -22.96 33.18
N GLU A 761 -5.17 -22.55 32.36
CA GLU A 761 -4.97 -23.01 30.97
C GLU A 761 -6.17 -22.77 30.03
N ASP A 762 -7.09 -21.88 30.41
CA ASP A 762 -8.14 -21.37 29.52
C ASP A 762 -7.57 -20.23 28.66
N PHE A 763 -6.71 -20.63 27.72
CA PHE A 763 -6.00 -19.72 26.85
C PHE A 763 -6.92 -18.89 25.94
N GLY A 764 -8.08 -19.43 25.55
CA GLY A 764 -9.04 -18.73 24.71
C GLY A 764 -9.65 -17.53 25.44
N LEU A 765 -10.10 -17.74 26.69
CA LEU A 765 -10.57 -16.64 27.54
C LEU A 765 -9.43 -15.67 27.88
N ALA A 766 -8.23 -16.19 28.21
CA ALA A 766 -7.07 -15.37 28.54
C ALA A 766 -6.70 -14.40 27.41
N TRP A 767 -6.66 -14.88 26.16
CA TRP A 767 -6.45 -14.06 24.97
C TRP A 767 -7.51 -12.97 24.87
N LYS A 768 -8.81 -13.35 24.92
CA LYS A 768 -9.92 -12.39 24.78
C LYS A 768 -9.87 -11.32 25.86
N GLU A 769 -9.63 -11.68 27.11
CA GLU A 769 -9.51 -10.71 28.22
C GLU A 769 -8.29 -9.79 28.09
N ALA A 770 -7.14 -10.32 27.67
CA ALA A 770 -5.95 -9.49 27.42
C ALA A 770 -6.21 -8.46 26.31
N ARG A 771 -6.88 -8.86 25.21
CA ARG A 771 -7.28 -7.95 24.13
C ARG A 771 -8.39 -6.97 24.57
N ARG A 772 -9.30 -7.39 25.45
CA ARG A 772 -10.37 -6.55 26.04
C ARG A 772 -9.81 -5.46 26.94
N ALA A 773 -8.75 -5.75 27.69
CA ALA A 773 -8.12 -4.81 28.63
C ALA A 773 -7.67 -3.50 27.96
N GLN A 774 -7.30 -3.54 26.67
CA GLN A 774 -6.86 -2.35 25.94
C GLN A 774 -8.01 -1.40 25.57
N ARG A 775 -9.27 -1.88 25.50
CA ARG A 775 -10.42 -1.06 25.08
C ARG A 775 -10.67 0.14 26.00
N PRO A 776 -10.82 -0.02 27.33
CA PRO A 776 -10.99 1.13 28.22
C PRO A 776 -9.80 2.09 28.19
N LEU A 777 -8.58 1.59 27.98
CA LEU A 777 -7.38 2.43 27.84
C LEU A 777 -7.46 3.32 26.59
N ARG A 778 -7.90 2.78 25.45
CA ARG A 778 -8.12 3.57 24.24
C ARG A 778 -9.22 4.61 24.40
N ILE A 779 -10.31 4.27 25.09
CA ILE A 779 -11.39 5.24 25.39
C ILE A 779 -10.82 6.42 26.18
N LEU A 780 -10.04 6.14 27.23
CA LEU A 780 -9.43 7.16 28.07
C LEU A 780 -8.44 8.03 27.29
N ALA A 781 -7.51 7.42 26.56
CA ALA A 781 -6.52 8.14 25.76
C ALA A 781 -7.16 8.99 24.66
N TYR A 782 -8.19 8.47 23.98
CA TYR A 782 -8.93 9.20 22.95
C TYR A 782 -9.73 10.37 23.53
N ALA A 783 -10.35 10.21 24.71
CA ALA A 783 -11.07 11.29 25.37
C ALA A 783 -10.15 12.48 25.71
N HIS A 784 -8.97 12.20 26.29
CA HIS A 784 -7.94 13.23 26.52
C HIS A 784 -7.48 13.89 25.22
N TRP A 785 -7.27 13.10 24.16
CA TRP A 785 -6.87 13.63 22.86
C TRP A 785 -7.92 14.55 22.24
N VAL A 786 -9.21 14.22 22.36
CA VAL A 786 -10.31 15.09 21.90
C VAL A 786 -10.35 16.41 22.65
N GLU A 787 -10.21 16.38 23.98
CA GLU A 787 -10.17 17.60 24.80
C GLU A 787 -8.94 18.47 24.48
N ALA A 788 -7.78 17.84 24.29
CA ALA A 788 -6.57 18.50 23.83
C ALA A 788 -6.75 19.19 22.46
N TYR A 789 -7.41 18.53 21.51
CA TYR A 789 -7.67 19.12 20.18
C TYR A 789 -8.63 20.31 20.26
N LYS A 790 -9.68 20.22 21.09
CA LYS A 790 -10.59 21.34 21.37
C LYS A 790 -9.85 22.51 22.03
N ALA A 791 -8.99 22.22 23.01
CA ALA A 791 -8.19 23.24 23.70
C ALA A 791 -7.25 23.98 22.74
N LEU A 792 -6.63 23.28 21.78
CA LEU A 792 -5.86 23.91 20.71
C LEU A 792 -6.72 24.82 19.84
N ALA A 793 -7.89 24.35 19.39
CA ALA A 793 -8.80 25.17 18.59
C ALA A 793 -9.19 26.47 19.32
N LEU A 794 -9.52 26.37 20.61
CA LEU A 794 -9.83 27.51 21.46
C LEU A 794 -8.64 28.46 21.65
N ALA A 795 -7.43 27.94 21.85
CA ALA A 795 -6.22 28.76 22.00
C ALA A 795 -5.93 29.58 20.73
N VAL A 796 -6.13 28.98 19.55
CA VAL A 796 -5.95 29.66 18.25
C VAL A 796 -7.02 30.72 18.00
N ASP A 797 -8.27 30.49 18.42
CA ASP A 797 -9.33 31.48 18.31
C ASP A 797 -9.14 32.65 19.29
N ALA A 798 -8.72 32.36 20.53
CA ALA A 798 -8.46 33.37 21.57
C ALA A 798 -7.35 34.34 21.15
N GLU A 799 -6.27 33.83 20.55
CA GLU A 799 -5.17 34.64 20.02
C GLU A 799 -5.64 35.64 18.95
N ARG A 800 -6.61 35.25 18.13
CA ARG A 800 -7.19 36.14 17.11
C ARG A 800 -8.19 37.16 17.67
N GLY A 801 -8.45 37.13 18.97
CA GLY A 801 -9.49 37.95 19.60
C GLY A 801 -10.92 37.50 19.24
N ILE A 802 -11.09 36.27 18.76
CA ILE A 802 -12.41 35.68 18.45
C ILE A 802 -12.98 35.09 19.74
N THR A 803 -13.88 35.84 20.36
CA THR A 803 -14.69 35.45 21.52
C THR A 803 -16.11 35.07 21.07
N PRO A 804 -16.89 34.31 21.86
CA PRO A 804 -18.30 34.02 21.55
C PRO A 804 -19.15 35.27 21.32
N GLU A 805 -18.83 36.37 22.01
CA GLU A 805 -19.49 37.67 21.89
C GLU A 805 -19.11 38.40 20.59
N THR A 806 -17.83 38.38 20.19
CA THR A 806 -17.36 39.00 18.95
C THR A 806 -17.76 38.19 17.71
N ASP A 807 -17.85 36.85 17.80
CA ASP A 807 -18.39 36.00 16.74
C ASP A 807 -19.89 36.28 16.52
N ALA A 808 -20.68 36.37 17.59
CA ALA A 808 -22.09 36.76 17.51
C ALA A 808 -22.31 38.18 16.96
N ALA A 809 -21.44 39.14 17.33
CA ALA A 809 -21.44 40.50 16.79
C ALA A 809 -21.02 40.55 15.30
N SER A 810 -20.08 39.68 14.87
CA SER A 810 -19.65 39.61 13.47
C SER A 810 -20.77 39.12 12.54
N ARG A 811 -21.61 38.18 13.02
CA ARG A 811 -22.76 37.64 12.28
C ARG A 811 -23.89 38.66 12.10
N THR A 812 -23.87 39.76 12.85
CA THR A 812 -24.86 40.85 12.77
C THR A 812 -24.32 42.12 12.10
N ALA A 813 -23.01 42.22 11.88
CA ALA A 813 -22.34 43.36 11.24
C ALA A 813 -22.13 43.13 9.73
N SER A 814 -22.08 44.21 8.94
CA SER A 814 -21.76 44.20 7.50
C SER A 814 -20.28 43.97 7.17
N ARG A 815 -19.47 43.52 8.15
CA ARG A 815 -18.04 43.21 7.98
C ARG A 815 -17.93 41.84 7.27
N PRO A 816 -17.04 41.69 6.27
CA PRO A 816 -16.85 40.39 5.63
C PRO A 816 -16.44 39.35 6.70
N PRO A 817 -17.03 38.14 6.69
CA PRO A 817 -16.74 37.12 7.68
C PRO A 817 -15.25 36.75 7.61
N GLU A 818 -14.60 36.61 8.77
CA GLU A 818 -13.19 36.21 8.81
C GLU A 818 -13.02 34.80 8.21
N PRO A 819 -11.91 34.54 7.50
CA PRO A 819 -11.64 33.24 6.91
C PRO A 819 -11.63 32.14 7.97
N GLN A 820 -12.30 31.02 7.68
CA GLN A 820 -12.28 29.85 8.56
C GLN A 820 -10.84 29.36 8.76
N THR A 821 -10.47 29.05 10.00
CA THR A 821 -9.20 28.40 10.31
C THR A 821 -9.26 26.91 10.01
N LEU A 822 -8.29 26.39 9.27
CA LEU A 822 -8.10 24.98 9.01
C LEU A 822 -6.84 24.49 9.74
N MET A 823 -7.01 23.49 10.58
CA MET A 823 -5.92 22.83 11.30
C MET A 823 -6.17 21.33 11.30
N LYS A 824 -5.09 20.57 11.11
CA LYS A 824 -5.06 19.12 11.35
C LYS A 824 -4.26 18.85 12.62
N PRO A 825 -4.35 17.66 13.23
CA PRO A 825 -3.49 17.31 14.36
C PRO A 825 -1.99 17.46 14.05
N THR A 826 -1.56 17.24 12.79
CA THR A 826 -0.19 17.51 12.33
C THR A 826 0.21 19.00 12.35
N SER A 827 -0.75 19.92 12.44
CA SER A 827 -0.49 21.35 12.61
C SER A 827 0.23 21.65 13.93
N CYS A 828 0.08 20.82 14.96
CA CYS A 828 0.77 20.97 16.25
C CYS A 828 1.39 19.62 16.65
N PRO A 829 2.71 19.42 16.49
CA PRO A 829 3.36 18.12 16.67
C PRO A 829 3.02 17.38 17.98
N PRO A 830 2.95 18.03 19.16
CA PRO A 830 2.54 17.36 20.41
C PRO A 830 1.13 16.75 20.40
N LEU A 831 0.27 17.10 19.44
CA LEU A 831 -1.10 16.58 19.31
C LEU A 831 -1.17 15.27 18.51
N VAL A 832 -0.08 14.80 17.90
CA VAL A 832 -0.13 13.61 17.02
C VAL A 832 -0.30 12.28 17.77
N THR A 833 -0.13 12.25 19.09
CA THR A 833 -0.29 11.06 19.92
C THR A 833 -0.63 11.44 21.38
N PHE A 834 -1.31 10.55 22.09
CA PHE A 834 -1.64 10.73 23.51
C PHE A 834 -0.40 10.93 24.41
N ASN A 835 0.73 10.30 24.08
CA ASN A 835 1.95 10.37 24.88
C ASN A 835 2.52 11.78 25.06
N THR A 836 2.27 12.65 24.09
CA THR A 836 2.85 14.00 24.03
C THR A 836 1.88 15.08 24.46
N LEU A 837 0.66 14.73 24.91
CA LEU A 837 -0.33 15.71 25.34
C LEU A 837 0.12 16.56 26.54
N PRO A 838 0.88 16.07 27.54
CA PRO A 838 1.37 16.97 28.59
C PRO A 838 2.24 18.12 28.02
N GLU A 839 3.07 17.84 27.00
CA GLU A 839 3.86 18.88 26.31
C GLU A 839 2.97 19.80 25.45
N LEU A 840 1.86 19.29 24.89
CA LEU A 840 0.91 20.13 24.17
C LEU A 840 0.37 21.27 25.06
N TYR A 841 0.00 21.00 26.32
CA TYR A 841 -0.55 22.02 27.20
C TYR A 841 0.46 23.14 27.51
N VAL A 842 1.76 22.84 27.52
CA VAL A 842 2.83 23.86 27.58
C VAL A 842 2.79 24.76 26.35
N TRP A 843 2.63 24.17 25.16
CA TRP A 843 2.52 24.93 23.91
C TRP A 843 1.25 25.76 23.85
N LEU A 844 0.14 25.28 24.41
CA LEU A 844 -1.12 26.04 24.45
C LEU A 844 -0.99 27.33 25.24
N ASP A 845 -0.18 27.37 26.29
CA ASP A 845 0.08 28.61 27.03
C ASP A 845 0.83 29.62 26.16
N TRP A 846 1.82 29.18 25.37
CA TRP A 846 2.51 30.03 24.40
C TRP A 846 1.58 30.50 23.27
N ILE A 847 0.74 29.61 22.74
CA ILE A 847 -0.16 29.89 21.62
C ILE A 847 -1.28 30.86 22.03
N SER A 848 -1.86 30.67 23.22
CA SER A 848 -2.93 31.52 23.76
C SER A 848 -2.42 32.87 24.29
N GLY A 849 -1.11 33.08 24.34
CA GLY A 849 -0.49 34.31 24.83
C GLY A 849 -0.54 34.46 26.36
N LYS A 850 -0.84 33.40 27.09
CA LYS A 850 -0.64 33.37 28.54
C LYS A 850 0.85 33.60 28.83
N SER A 851 1.18 34.12 30.01
CA SER A 851 2.57 34.38 30.43
C SER A 851 3.32 35.45 29.63
N GLY A 852 2.62 36.32 28.87
CA GLY A 852 3.22 37.46 28.18
C GLY A 852 3.86 37.14 26.83
N TYR A 853 3.58 35.96 26.28
CA TYR A 853 4.01 35.57 24.94
C TYR A 853 3.09 36.17 23.87
N ARG A 854 3.65 36.62 22.75
CA ARG A 854 2.89 37.05 21.57
C ARG A 854 3.62 36.70 20.28
N PHE A 855 2.90 36.42 19.22
CA PHE A 855 3.53 36.30 17.90
C PHE A 855 3.89 37.68 17.36
N GLY A 856 5.15 37.83 16.95
CA GLY A 856 5.68 39.08 16.39
C GLY A 856 5.19 39.38 14.97
N ALA A 857 5.86 40.31 14.28
CA ALA A 857 5.56 40.64 12.90
C ALA A 857 5.93 39.49 11.93
N ASN A 858 5.26 39.46 10.77
CA ASN A 858 5.59 38.53 9.69
C ASN A 858 7.06 38.71 9.27
N ARG A 859 7.81 37.62 9.28
CA ARG A 859 9.24 37.58 8.92
C ARG A 859 9.48 37.30 7.44
N VAL A 860 8.44 36.92 6.67
CA VAL A 860 8.58 36.59 5.25
C VAL A 860 8.30 37.79 4.35
N PRO A 861 9.26 38.21 3.52
CA PRO A 861 9.04 39.23 2.50
C PRO A 861 8.20 38.69 1.33
N SER A 862 7.44 39.58 0.68
CA SER A 862 6.53 39.26 -0.43
C SER A 862 5.52 38.13 -0.17
N GLY A 863 5.12 37.91 1.10
CA GLY A 863 4.13 36.89 1.48
C GLY A 863 2.68 37.18 1.04
N ALA A 864 2.38 38.42 0.63
CA ALA A 864 1.08 38.83 0.06
C ALA A 864 0.98 38.56 -1.46
N PHE A 865 2.06 38.10 -2.10
CA PHE A 865 2.07 37.71 -3.51
C PHE A 865 1.51 38.73 -4.51
N ASP A 866 1.75 40.02 -4.28
CA ASP A 866 1.26 41.08 -5.17
C ASP A 866 2.12 41.24 -6.44
N ASP A 867 3.44 41.04 -6.32
CA ASP A 867 4.40 41.27 -7.40
C ASP A 867 5.37 40.08 -7.62
N PRO A 868 5.29 39.38 -8.77
CA PRO A 868 6.23 38.33 -9.14
C PRO A 868 7.70 38.75 -9.16
N ALA A 869 8.00 40.01 -9.52
CA ALA A 869 9.39 40.48 -9.59
C ALA A 869 9.97 40.60 -8.18
N ALA A 870 9.25 41.27 -7.27
CA ALA A 870 9.60 41.34 -5.85
C ALA A 870 9.75 39.96 -5.22
N MET A 871 8.86 39.01 -5.53
CA MET A 871 9.01 37.62 -5.05
C MET A 871 10.33 36.98 -5.48
N ALA A 872 10.73 37.16 -6.75
CA ALA A 872 11.98 36.61 -7.25
C ALA A 872 13.20 37.26 -6.60
N ASP A 873 13.17 38.59 -6.44
CA ASP A 873 14.24 39.37 -5.79
C ASP A 873 14.37 39.01 -4.30
N ASP A 874 13.25 38.75 -3.63
CA ASP A 874 13.20 38.32 -2.22
C ASP A 874 13.63 36.85 -2.02
N GLY A 875 13.83 36.09 -3.09
CA GLY A 875 14.37 34.73 -3.04
C GLY A 875 13.34 33.59 -3.03
N TRP A 876 12.10 33.85 -3.47
CA TRP A 876 11.12 32.78 -3.69
C TRP A 876 11.56 31.87 -4.84
N MET A 877 11.46 30.54 -4.65
CA MET A 877 11.96 29.55 -5.61
C MET A 877 10.86 28.64 -6.13
N ASN A 878 10.85 28.39 -7.43
CA ASN A 878 9.99 27.39 -8.04
C ASN A 878 10.47 25.97 -7.68
N MET A 879 9.58 25.17 -7.10
CA MET A 879 9.83 23.79 -6.67
C MET A 879 8.93 22.79 -7.42
N SER A 880 8.37 23.18 -8.56
CA SER A 880 7.49 22.34 -9.37
C SER A 880 8.21 21.06 -9.82
N TYR A 881 7.46 19.97 -9.89
CA TYR A 881 7.96 18.67 -10.31
C TYR A 881 7.71 18.48 -11.81
N GLU A 882 8.77 18.15 -12.56
CA GLU A 882 8.68 17.91 -14.00
C GLU A 882 8.14 16.51 -14.27
N ALA A 883 6.83 16.39 -14.51
CA ALA A 883 6.18 15.12 -14.84
C ALA A 883 5.87 15.02 -16.34
N ASP A 884 6.10 13.83 -16.90
CA ASP A 884 5.76 13.55 -18.29
C ASP A 884 4.25 13.60 -18.51
N GLY A 885 3.82 14.18 -19.64
CA GLY A 885 2.41 14.33 -19.98
C GLY A 885 1.62 15.29 -19.07
N ILE A 886 2.27 16.12 -18.23
CA ILE A 886 1.61 17.09 -17.36
C ILE A 886 2.11 18.51 -17.67
N LYS A 887 1.16 19.45 -17.80
CA LYS A 887 1.40 20.89 -17.87
C LYS A 887 1.11 21.52 -16.51
N ALA A 888 2.18 21.81 -15.79
CA ALA A 888 2.21 22.52 -14.52
C ALA A 888 2.49 24.01 -14.76
N ALA A 889 1.68 24.90 -14.18
CA ALA A 889 1.86 26.34 -14.28
C ALA A 889 1.58 27.04 -12.96
N MET A 890 2.38 28.06 -12.66
CA MET A 890 2.20 28.97 -11.53
C MET A 890 2.19 30.40 -12.05
N ALA A 891 1.23 31.21 -11.62
CA ALA A 891 1.15 32.63 -11.97
C ALA A 891 0.50 33.44 -10.85
N VAL A 892 0.95 34.68 -10.68
CA VAL A 892 0.30 35.67 -9.80
C VAL A 892 -0.76 36.41 -10.61
N VAL A 893 -2.03 36.20 -10.27
CA VAL A 893 -3.17 36.73 -11.03
C VAL A 893 -4.29 37.17 -10.08
N PRO A 894 -5.21 38.04 -10.53
CA PRO A 894 -6.42 38.33 -9.76
C PRO A 894 -7.19 37.03 -9.45
N PRO A 895 -7.59 36.81 -8.19
CA PRO A 895 -8.30 35.60 -7.80
C PRO A 895 -9.72 35.56 -8.38
N ASP A 896 -10.25 34.35 -8.54
CA ASP A 896 -11.64 34.15 -9.00
C ASP A 896 -12.68 34.60 -7.95
N VAL A 897 -12.29 34.58 -6.68
CA VAL A 897 -13.02 35.16 -5.54
C VAL A 897 -12.06 36.12 -4.83
N PRO A 898 -12.42 37.41 -4.63
CA PRO A 898 -11.54 38.36 -3.95
C PRO A 898 -11.03 37.83 -2.60
N VAL A 899 -9.74 37.99 -2.33
CA VAL A 899 -9.19 37.61 -1.02
C VAL A 899 -9.78 38.52 0.05
N PRO A 900 -10.25 37.96 1.19
CA PRO A 900 -10.74 38.73 2.33
C PRO A 900 -9.57 39.34 3.13
N THR A 901 -8.72 40.11 2.47
CA THR A 901 -7.79 41.03 3.12
C THR A 901 -8.52 42.35 3.41
N GLY A 902 -8.08 43.14 4.38
CA GLY A 902 -8.73 44.40 4.78
C GLY A 902 -8.80 45.50 3.71
N SER A 903 -8.40 45.18 2.48
CA SER A 903 -8.41 46.03 1.28
C SER A 903 -9.74 45.88 0.54
N ALA A 904 -10.23 46.93 -0.11
CA ALA A 904 -11.55 46.93 -0.75
C ALA A 904 -11.67 45.84 -1.85
N PRO A 905 -12.85 45.22 -2.06
CA PRO A 905 -13.07 44.12 -3.03
C PRO A 905 -12.75 44.44 -4.50
N ALA A 906 -12.47 45.70 -4.82
CA ALA A 906 -12.18 46.21 -6.15
C ALA A 906 -10.77 46.79 -6.29
N ASP A 907 -9.86 46.49 -5.35
CA ASP A 907 -8.46 46.91 -5.45
C ASP A 907 -7.76 46.17 -6.61
N PRO A 908 -7.26 46.88 -7.64
CA PRO A 908 -6.44 46.27 -8.70
C PRO A 908 -5.16 45.60 -8.18
N ALA A 909 -4.79 45.81 -6.91
CA ALA A 909 -3.72 45.11 -6.21
C ALA A 909 -4.12 43.72 -5.65
N ASN A 910 -5.40 43.32 -5.62
CA ASN A 910 -5.82 42.02 -5.10
C ASN A 910 -5.38 40.87 -6.03
N ARG A 911 -4.18 40.35 -5.81
CA ARG A 911 -3.57 39.26 -6.58
C ARG A 911 -3.23 38.12 -5.64
N ALA A 912 -3.18 36.92 -6.19
CA ALA A 912 -2.84 35.71 -5.45
C ALA A 912 -2.04 34.76 -6.34
N ILE A 913 -1.32 33.83 -5.72
CA ILE A 913 -0.70 32.73 -6.47
C ILE A 913 -1.79 31.77 -6.91
N ARG A 914 -1.90 31.58 -8.23
CA ARG A 914 -2.65 30.49 -8.84
C ARG A 914 -1.69 29.40 -9.30
N MET A 915 -1.84 28.21 -8.74
CA MET A 915 -1.19 26.99 -9.21
C MET A 915 -2.20 26.15 -9.99
N ASN A 916 -1.80 25.64 -11.16
CA ASN A 916 -2.66 24.82 -11.99
C ASN A 916 -1.87 23.68 -12.63
N ALA A 917 -2.39 22.45 -12.49
CA ALA A 917 -1.83 21.27 -13.14
C ALA A 917 -2.89 20.60 -14.01
N THR A 918 -2.55 20.35 -15.27
CA THR A 918 -3.45 19.74 -16.26
C THR A 918 -2.69 18.71 -17.10
N PRO A 919 -3.35 17.67 -17.62
CA PRO A 919 -2.72 16.76 -18.57
C PRO A 919 -2.35 17.50 -19.86
N ALA A 920 -1.24 17.09 -20.47
CA ALA A 920 -0.77 17.63 -21.73
C ALA A 920 -1.71 17.29 -22.90
N ASP A 921 -2.27 16.06 -22.89
CA ASP A 921 -3.35 15.61 -23.77
C ASP A 921 -4.65 15.43 -22.96
N PRO A 922 -5.69 16.26 -23.20
CA PRO A 922 -6.98 16.14 -22.52
C PRO A 922 -7.66 14.77 -22.70
N LYS A 923 -7.44 14.07 -23.83
CA LYS A 923 -8.03 12.74 -24.06
C LYS A 923 -7.47 11.68 -23.12
N ALA A 924 -6.26 11.90 -22.58
CA ALA A 924 -5.66 11.00 -21.61
C ALA A 924 -6.47 10.91 -20.30
N LEU A 925 -7.30 11.91 -19.97
CA LEU A 925 -8.21 11.85 -18.80
C LEU A 925 -9.26 10.74 -18.94
N GLU A 926 -9.61 10.35 -20.17
CA GLU A 926 -10.62 9.31 -20.43
C GLU A 926 -10.01 7.90 -20.48
N THR A 927 -8.71 7.78 -20.78
CA THR A 927 -8.04 6.49 -21.05
C THR A 927 -6.94 6.13 -20.05
N SER A 928 -6.50 7.05 -19.19
CA SER A 928 -5.45 6.85 -18.20
C SER A 928 -5.91 7.22 -16.79
N LEU A 929 -5.46 6.48 -15.79
CA LEU A 929 -5.66 6.86 -14.39
C LEU A 929 -4.97 8.22 -14.15
N PRO A 930 -5.58 9.14 -13.36
CA PRO A 930 -4.92 10.37 -12.98
C PRO A 930 -3.51 10.05 -12.46
N PRO A 931 -2.48 10.82 -12.89
CA PRO A 931 -1.12 10.57 -12.47
C PRO A 931 -1.08 10.69 -10.96
N PHE A 932 -0.52 9.66 -10.36
CA PHE A 932 -0.33 9.61 -8.94
C PHE A 932 0.88 10.47 -8.58
N VAL A 933 0.65 11.49 -7.77
CA VAL A 933 1.70 12.41 -7.36
C VAL A 933 1.51 12.74 -5.89
N ASP A 934 2.36 12.17 -5.04
CA ASP A 934 2.41 12.47 -3.61
C ASP A 934 3.15 13.77 -3.29
N HIS A 935 4.01 14.19 -4.20
CA HIS A 935 4.73 15.44 -4.14
C HIS A 935 3.98 16.50 -4.97
N PRO A 936 4.16 17.79 -4.67
CA PRO A 936 3.49 18.83 -5.43
C PRO A 936 4.00 18.85 -6.88
N LEU A 937 3.07 18.84 -7.83
CA LEU A 937 3.33 19.04 -9.27
C LEU A 937 3.71 20.49 -9.55
N VAL A 938 3.02 21.40 -8.88
CA VAL A 938 3.33 22.84 -8.89
C VAL A 938 3.62 23.23 -7.46
N ALA A 939 4.76 23.87 -7.22
CA ALA A 939 5.13 24.35 -5.90
C ALA A 939 6.01 25.59 -5.94
N VAL A 940 5.92 26.36 -4.86
CA VAL A 940 6.82 27.49 -4.58
C VAL A 940 7.36 27.35 -3.16
N ARG A 941 8.64 27.67 -2.96
CA ARG A 941 9.30 27.71 -1.66
C ARG A 941 9.61 29.14 -1.27
N SER A 942 9.35 29.47 0.00
CA SER A 942 9.69 30.74 0.61
C SER A 942 11.20 30.98 0.66
N PRO A 943 11.63 32.23 0.84
CA PRO A 943 13.01 32.55 1.23
C PRO A 943 13.38 31.85 2.54
N ALA A 944 14.69 31.65 2.75
CA ALA A 944 15.22 31.06 3.98
C ALA A 944 15.20 32.10 5.12
N LEU A 945 14.58 31.73 6.24
CA LEU A 945 14.54 32.55 7.46
C LEU A 945 15.47 31.96 8.51
N LYS A 946 16.20 32.81 9.24
CA LYS A 946 16.98 32.35 10.39
C LYS A 946 16.07 32.11 11.59
N VAL A 947 16.21 30.95 12.21
CA VAL A 947 15.51 30.57 13.44
C VAL A 947 16.53 30.06 14.46
N LEU A 948 16.25 30.31 15.74
CA LEU A 948 17.05 29.81 16.86
C LEU A 948 16.39 28.57 17.45
N ALA A 949 17.19 27.71 18.07
CA ALA A 949 16.72 26.56 18.81
C ALA A 949 15.63 26.97 19.82
N ASN A 950 14.58 26.16 19.94
CA ASN A 950 13.40 26.37 20.77
C ASN A 950 12.48 27.54 20.39
N ASN A 951 12.74 28.27 19.30
CA ASN A 951 11.76 29.23 18.80
C ASN A 951 10.45 28.51 18.43
N LEU A 952 9.33 28.95 19.01
CA LEU A 952 8.01 28.56 18.54
C LEU A 952 7.63 29.42 17.32
N ILE A 953 7.38 28.75 16.21
CA ILE A 953 7.11 29.33 14.90
C ILE A 953 5.65 29.08 14.54
N ARG A 954 4.92 30.15 14.19
CA ARG A 954 3.60 30.08 13.57
C ARG A 954 3.73 30.29 12.07
N ILE A 955 3.15 29.39 11.29
CA ILE A 955 3.07 29.46 9.84
C ILE A 955 1.60 29.57 9.49
N SER A 956 1.21 30.59 8.73
CA SER A 956 -0.18 30.73 8.27
C SER A 956 -0.29 31.16 6.82
N VAL A 957 -1.33 30.70 6.13
CA VAL A 957 -1.56 31.02 4.72
C VAL A 957 -3.04 30.91 4.38
N LEU A 958 -3.55 31.84 3.57
CA LEU A 958 -4.88 31.72 2.98
C LEU A 958 -4.81 30.77 1.80
N VAL A 959 -5.74 29.81 1.78
CA VAL A 959 -5.83 28.81 0.74
C VAL A 959 -7.25 28.72 0.20
N ARG A 960 -7.36 28.41 -1.09
CA ARG A 960 -8.63 28.05 -1.71
C ARG A 960 -8.42 27.00 -2.80
N ARG A 961 -9.28 25.99 -2.80
CA ARG A 961 -9.26 24.90 -3.78
C ARG A 961 -10.70 24.40 -4.02
N PRO A 962 -11.43 24.94 -5.01
CA PRO A 962 -12.87 24.68 -5.14
C PRO A 962 -13.22 23.28 -5.64
N MET A 963 -12.25 22.50 -6.11
CA MET A 963 -12.45 21.16 -6.66
C MET A 963 -11.86 20.12 -5.73
N GLU A 964 -12.47 18.95 -5.66
CA GLU A 964 -11.90 17.78 -4.98
C GLU A 964 -10.72 17.21 -5.77
N SER A 965 -9.77 16.55 -5.11
CA SER A 965 -8.69 15.84 -5.80
C SER A 965 -9.21 14.51 -6.32
N ALA A 966 -8.69 14.06 -7.47
CA ALA A 966 -8.90 12.68 -7.85
C ALA A 966 -8.40 11.75 -6.74
N ALA A 967 -9.07 10.62 -6.54
CA ALA A 967 -8.69 9.64 -5.53
C ALA A 967 -7.22 9.25 -5.69
N GLY A 968 -6.44 9.40 -4.61
CA GLY A 968 -5.00 9.14 -4.60
C GLY A 968 -4.11 10.32 -5.01
N ALA A 969 -4.63 11.44 -5.51
CA ALA A 969 -3.81 12.65 -5.62
C ALA A 969 -3.53 13.24 -4.22
N GLY A 970 -2.42 13.98 -4.06
CA GLY A 970 -2.07 14.60 -2.79
C GLY A 970 -2.84 15.85 -2.41
N GLY A 971 -3.51 16.49 -3.37
CA GLY A 971 -4.31 17.69 -3.15
C GLY A 971 -3.47 18.92 -2.77
N LEU A 972 -4.00 19.75 -1.88
CA LEU A 972 -3.31 20.96 -1.44
C LEU A 972 -2.31 20.64 -0.33
N ILE A 973 -1.07 21.12 -0.46
CA ILE A 973 0.03 20.88 0.49
C ILE A 973 0.59 22.20 1.00
N VAL A 974 0.75 22.29 2.32
CA VAL A 974 1.57 23.30 3.02
C VAL A 974 2.59 22.55 3.87
N ARG A 975 3.86 22.66 3.52
CA ARG A 975 4.96 21.88 4.11
C ARG A 975 6.10 22.79 4.54
N ASP A 976 6.57 22.66 5.76
CA ASP A 976 7.75 23.38 6.24
C ASP A 976 9.00 22.48 6.33
N SER A 977 10.19 23.09 6.41
CA SER A 977 11.45 22.36 6.46
C SER A 977 11.71 21.62 7.78
N ILE A 978 11.03 22.01 8.87
CA ILE A 978 11.24 21.41 10.19
C ILE A 978 10.28 20.23 10.40
N GLY A 979 9.01 20.37 10.02
CA GLY A 979 8.02 19.30 10.11
C GLY A 979 8.06 18.30 8.95
N GLY A 980 8.60 18.73 7.80
CA GLY A 980 8.76 17.89 6.62
C GLY A 980 7.46 17.27 6.12
N GLU A 981 7.57 16.15 5.41
CA GLU A 981 6.42 15.44 4.84
C GLU A 981 5.55 14.75 5.91
N ALA A 982 6.12 14.40 7.07
CA ALA A 982 5.40 13.77 8.18
C ALA A 982 4.36 14.71 8.80
N LEU A 983 4.73 15.97 9.06
CA LEU A 983 3.88 16.93 9.76
C LEU A 983 3.20 17.97 8.85
N GLN A 984 3.29 17.80 7.53
CA GLN A 984 2.68 18.73 6.57
C GLN A 984 1.15 18.83 6.76
N PHE A 985 0.59 19.96 6.36
CA PHE A 985 -0.84 20.03 6.07
C PHE A 985 -1.08 19.53 4.66
N ARG A 986 -1.96 18.54 4.51
CA ARG A 986 -2.36 17.95 3.24
C ARG A 986 -3.86 17.72 3.24
N THR A 987 -4.55 18.05 2.16
CA THR A 987 -5.98 17.72 2.02
C THR A 987 -6.38 17.50 0.56
N THR A 988 -7.10 16.42 0.31
CA THR A 988 -7.69 16.10 -1.00
C THR A 988 -9.07 16.73 -1.17
N ALA A 989 -9.75 17.03 -0.06
CA ALA A 989 -11.07 17.61 -0.01
C ALA A 989 -11.11 19.04 -0.59
N PRO A 990 -12.25 19.48 -1.13
CA PRO A 990 -12.41 20.85 -1.62
C PRO A 990 -12.42 21.86 -0.46
N ILE A 991 -11.75 22.99 -0.69
CA ILE A 991 -11.78 24.21 0.13
C ILE A 991 -12.45 25.30 -0.71
N ALA A 992 -13.79 25.36 -0.66
CA ALA A 992 -14.57 26.23 -1.54
C ALA A 992 -14.39 27.72 -1.27
N ASN A 993 -14.23 28.10 0.00
CA ASN A 993 -14.03 29.48 0.45
C ASN A 993 -12.59 29.69 0.90
N TRP A 994 -12.09 30.92 0.79
CA TRP A 994 -10.81 31.30 1.39
C TRP A 994 -10.78 30.92 2.87
N SER A 995 -9.80 30.09 3.22
CA SER A 995 -9.64 29.54 4.57
C SER A 995 -8.18 29.66 4.98
N ARG A 996 -7.91 29.93 6.25
CA ARG A 996 -6.55 30.08 6.77
C ARG A 996 -6.02 28.76 7.31
N VAL A 997 -5.00 28.20 6.67
CA VAL A 997 -4.24 27.09 7.24
C VAL A 997 -3.26 27.63 8.27
N VAL A 998 -3.15 26.97 9.42
CA VAL A 998 -2.18 27.31 10.48
C VAL A 998 -1.38 26.08 10.89
N LEU A 999 -0.07 26.25 11.05
CA LEU A 999 0.88 25.27 11.59
C LEU A 999 1.74 25.92 12.67
N TYR A 1000 2.09 25.13 13.69
CA TYR A 1000 3.01 25.47 14.76
C TYR A 1000 4.19 24.50 14.74
N ARG A 1001 5.40 25.03 14.90
CA ARG A 1001 6.66 24.26 14.95
C ARG A 1001 7.56 24.79 16.04
N LYS A 1002 8.31 23.91 16.68
CA LYS A 1002 9.45 24.32 17.51
C LYS A 1002 10.73 24.01 16.74
N ALA A 1003 11.61 25.00 16.63
CA ALA A 1003 12.89 24.81 15.96
C ALA A 1003 13.81 23.91 16.81
N PRO A 1004 14.31 22.78 16.28
CA PRO A 1004 15.11 21.85 17.07
C PRO A 1004 16.51 22.37 17.38
N ALA A 1005 17.08 23.13 16.44
CA ALA A 1005 18.41 23.70 16.50
C ALA A 1005 18.44 25.04 15.75
N ASP A 1006 19.52 25.80 15.92
CA ASP A 1006 19.78 27.00 15.14
C ASP A 1006 19.92 26.66 13.65
N GLY A 1007 19.23 27.39 12.78
CA GLY A 1007 19.26 27.04 11.37
C GLY A 1007 18.40 27.89 10.46
N GLU A 1008 18.15 27.34 9.26
CA GLU A 1008 17.31 27.94 8.24
C GLU A 1008 15.94 27.26 8.17
N PHE A 1009 14.90 28.08 8.20
CA PHE A 1009 13.52 27.70 8.03
C PHE A 1009 13.03 28.08 6.63
N THR A 1010 12.36 27.14 5.95
CA THR A 1010 11.65 27.42 4.69
C THR A 1010 10.28 26.73 4.69
N ALA A 1011 9.34 27.27 3.93
CA ALA A 1011 8.04 26.65 3.69
C ALA A 1011 7.80 26.47 2.19
N THR A 1012 7.13 25.39 1.83
CA THR A 1012 6.72 25.03 0.48
C THR A 1012 5.19 24.98 0.42
N LEU A 1013 4.63 25.75 -0.49
CA LEU A 1013 3.22 25.74 -0.85
C LEU A 1013 3.08 24.98 -2.17
N GLY A 1014 2.12 24.07 -2.29
CA GLY A 1014 2.02 23.27 -3.51
C GLY A 1014 0.70 22.57 -3.76
N LEU A 1015 0.53 22.14 -5.00
CA LEU A 1015 -0.60 21.35 -5.48
C LEU A 1015 -0.09 20.00 -6.01
N ALA A 1016 -0.50 18.92 -5.37
CA ALA A 1016 -0.20 17.54 -5.73
C ALA A 1016 -1.41 16.90 -6.41
N GLY A 1017 -1.58 17.13 -7.71
CA GLY A 1017 -2.69 16.58 -8.50
C GLY A 1017 -3.26 17.60 -9.48
N TYR A 1018 -4.23 17.17 -10.29
CA TYR A 1018 -4.87 18.03 -11.28
C TYR A 1018 -5.82 19.06 -10.68
N GLY A 1019 -6.02 20.15 -11.43
CA GLY A 1019 -6.90 21.26 -11.08
C GLY A 1019 -6.12 22.50 -10.68
N ALA A 1020 -6.84 23.45 -10.07
CA ALA A 1020 -6.30 24.73 -9.62
C ALA A 1020 -6.36 24.88 -8.10
N ALA A 1021 -5.34 25.51 -7.53
CA ALA A 1021 -5.27 25.92 -6.13
C ALA A 1021 -4.76 27.36 -6.04
N TRP A 1022 -5.23 28.07 -5.02
CA TRP A 1022 -4.94 29.47 -4.76
C TRP A 1022 -4.30 29.62 -3.39
N PHE A 1023 -3.29 30.48 -3.30
CA PHE A 1023 -2.58 30.82 -2.07
C PHE A 1023 -2.42 32.34 -1.96
N ASP A 1024 -2.63 32.86 -0.74
CA ASP A 1024 -2.39 34.27 -0.41
C ASP A 1024 -2.03 34.48 1.06
N ASP A 1025 -1.52 35.67 1.41
CA ASP A 1025 -1.23 36.14 2.76
C ASP A 1025 -0.45 35.11 3.59
N PHE A 1026 0.69 34.68 3.03
CA PHE A 1026 1.64 33.77 3.67
C PHE A 1026 2.45 34.51 4.74
N ARG A 1027 2.40 33.98 5.97
CA ARG A 1027 3.05 34.56 7.14
C ARG A 1027 3.84 33.52 7.89
N VAL A 1028 5.02 33.91 8.37
CA VAL A 1028 5.81 33.17 9.36
C VAL A 1028 6.16 34.11 10.49
N GLU A 1029 5.73 33.77 11.69
CA GLU A 1029 5.84 34.61 12.87
C GLU A 1029 6.48 33.82 14.00
N LEU A 1030 7.33 34.47 14.78
CA LEU A 1030 8.02 33.86 15.92
C LEU A 1030 7.34 34.32 17.20
N VAL A 1031 7.28 33.45 18.21
CA VAL A 1031 6.87 33.86 19.55
C VAL A 1031 7.92 34.79 20.15
N GLU A 1032 7.47 35.92 20.69
CA GLU A 1032 8.28 36.91 21.39
C GLU A 1032 7.75 37.01 22.82
N GLN A 1033 8.63 36.88 23.81
CA GLN A 1033 8.28 37.17 25.20
C GLN A 1033 8.35 38.69 25.40
N GLN A 1034 7.33 39.30 26.00
CA GLN A 1034 7.48 40.68 26.46
C GLN A 1034 8.64 40.73 27.45
N ALA A 1035 9.65 41.58 27.16
CA ALA A 1035 10.61 41.97 28.19
C ALA A 1035 9.78 42.47 29.37
N GLY A 1036 9.88 41.78 30.51
CA GLY A 1036 9.25 42.24 31.74
C GLY A 1036 9.68 43.68 31.98
N ASP A 1037 8.74 44.51 32.44
CA ASP A 1037 9.06 45.79 33.06
C ASP A 1037 10.10 45.49 34.15
N VAL A 1038 11.38 45.72 33.84
CA VAL A 1038 12.38 45.92 34.87
C VAL A 1038 11.95 47.24 35.49
N PRO A 1039 11.59 47.29 36.79
CA PRO A 1039 11.35 48.56 37.45
C PRO A 1039 12.56 49.44 37.18
N GLY A 1040 12.34 50.53 36.46
CA GLY A 1040 13.36 51.52 36.17
C GLY A 1040 13.85 52.11 37.49
N ASP A 1041 14.94 51.55 37.99
CA ASP A 1041 15.86 52.19 38.91
C ASP A 1041 17.18 51.47 38.75
N LEU A 1042 18.06 52.08 37.96
CA LEU A 1042 19.51 52.15 38.10
C LEU A 1042 20.06 52.99 36.93
N ALA A 1043 19.54 54.22 36.82
CA ALA A 1043 20.27 55.32 36.20
C ALA A 1043 20.91 56.09 37.35
N ASP A 1044 22.04 55.61 37.84
CA ASP A 1044 23.10 56.39 38.51
C ASP A 1044 24.13 55.45 39.16
N ALA A 1045 25.24 55.16 38.47
CA ALA A 1045 26.60 55.07 39.03
C ALA A 1045 27.64 54.81 37.91
N PRO A 1046 28.88 55.29 38.06
CA PRO A 1046 29.71 55.79 36.97
C PRO A 1046 30.64 54.76 36.33
N ASP A 1047 31.17 55.17 35.18
CA ASP A 1047 32.20 54.53 34.36
C ASP A 1047 33.43 54.04 35.14
N GLY A 1048 33.94 52.87 34.70
CA GLY A 1048 35.35 52.49 34.82
C GLY A 1048 35.65 51.41 35.86
N GLU A 1049 35.95 50.19 35.40
CA GLU A 1049 37.28 49.57 35.47
C GLU A 1049 37.23 48.05 35.22
N ASP A 1050 38.05 47.64 34.26
CA ASP A 1050 38.87 46.43 34.17
C ASP A 1050 38.25 45.01 34.24
N LEU A 1051 38.25 44.42 33.05
CA LEU A 1051 38.45 43.01 32.75
C LEU A 1051 39.75 42.50 33.39
N ASP A 1052 39.65 41.55 34.31
CA ASP A 1052 40.53 40.38 34.45
C ASP A 1052 40.37 39.77 35.84
N SER A 1053 39.59 38.69 35.97
CA SER A 1053 39.85 37.56 36.90
C SER A 1053 38.64 36.62 36.95
N ILE A 1054 38.65 35.61 36.09
CA ILE A 1054 37.90 34.37 36.31
C ILE A 1054 38.90 33.39 36.95
N PRO A 1055 38.65 32.86 38.15
CA PRO A 1055 39.16 31.56 38.54
C PRO A 1055 38.10 30.50 38.28
N ASP A 1056 38.51 29.46 37.56
CA ASP A 1056 37.77 28.22 37.33
C ASP A 1056 37.31 27.52 38.63
N PRO A 1057 36.26 26.68 38.56
CA PRO A 1057 35.70 25.98 39.70
C PRO A 1057 36.41 24.65 39.97
N ASP A 1058 36.39 24.22 41.23
CA ASP A 1058 36.71 22.84 41.63
C ASP A 1058 35.81 22.43 42.81
N PRO A 1059 35.65 21.13 43.15
CA PRO A 1059 34.38 20.43 42.95
C PRO A 1059 33.87 19.69 44.22
N ALA A 1060 32.68 19.08 44.08
CA ALA A 1060 32.15 17.95 44.85
C ALA A 1060 31.88 18.11 46.37
N ALA A 1061 30.63 17.82 46.78
CA ALA A 1061 30.23 16.62 47.54
C ALA A 1061 28.90 16.84 48.28
N ASP A 1062 28.00 15.85 48.16
CA ASP A 1062 27.18 15.18 49.19
C ASP A 1062 26.33 16.07 50.15
N SER A 1063 25.09 15.76 50.56
CA SER A 1063 24.21 14.59 50.51
C SER A 1063 22.90 14.96 51.28
N GLU A 1064 21.93 14.03 51.29
CA GLU A 1064 20.87 13.85 52.30
C GLU A 1064 19.49 14.55 52.15
N SER A 1065 18.49 13.70 51.89
CA SER A 1065 17.08 13.86 52.27
C SER A 1065 16.90 13.93 53.80
N PRO A 1066 15.74 14.38 54.30
CA PRO A 1066 14.81 13.39 54.87
C PRO A 1066 13.32 13.69 54.68
N ALA A 1067 12.51 12.69 55.07
CA ALA A 1067 11.06 12.58 54.92
C ALA A 1067 10.23 12.99 56.16
N ALA A 1068 8.93 13.25 55.88
CA ALA A 1068 7.71 12.88 56.63
C ALA A 1068 7.09 13.77 57.74
N ALA A 1069 5.76 13.97 57.57
CA ALA A 1069 4.61 13.95 58.52
C ALA A 1069 3.69 15.19 58.38
N ALA A 1070 2.45 15.16 57.87
CA ALA A 1070 1.18 14.53 58.31
C ALA A 1070 0.16 15.54 58.93
N SER A 1071 -1.13 15.30 58.67
CA SER A 1071 -2.37 15.82 59.32
C SER A 1071 -3.08 17.07 58.75
N ALA A 1072 -4.28 16.91 58.16
CA ALA A 1072 -5.57 17.16 58.83
C ALA A 1072 -6.77 17.10 57.86
N ALA A 1073 -7.87 16.50 58.33
CA ALA A 1073 -9.14 16.31 57.64
C ALA A 1073 -10.15 17.44 57.88
N ALA A 1074 -11.07 17.66 56.93
CA ALA A 1074 -12.37 18.29 57.20
C ALA A 1074 -13.43 17.83 56.16
N ALA A 1075 -14.60 17.44 56.66
CA ALA A 1075 -15.81 17.07 55.93
C ALA A 1075 -16.95 18.06 56.29
N PRO A 1076 -18.19 17.96 55.74
CA PRO A 1076 -18.76 18.97 54.85
C PRO A 1076 -19.99 19.70 55.43
N ALA A 1077 -20.41 20.79 54.79
CA ALA A 1077 -21.65 21.52 55.12
C ALA A 1077 -22.74 21.31 54.05
N ALA A 1078 -23.98 21.10 54.52
CA ALA A 1078 -25.21 20.91 53.76
C ALA A 1078 -26.02 22.23 53.63
N PRO A 1079 -27.04 22.32 52.74
CA PRO A 1079 -27.51 23.55 52.10
C PRO A 1079 -28.83 24.12 52.69
N PRO A 1080 -29.36 25.23 52.16
CA PRO A 1080 -30.79 25.53 52.23
C PRO A 1080 -31.49 25.60 50.87
N ALA A 1081 -32.82 25.58 50.95
CA ALA A 1081 -33.78 25.07 49.98
C ALA A 1081 -34.50 26.13 49.12
N ASP A 1082 -35.12 25.59 48.06
CA ASP A 1082 -36.18 26.06 47.13
C ASP A 1082 -36.91 27.39 47.36
N LEU A 1083 -37.26 28.05 46.23
CA LEU A 1083 -38.62 28.55 45.94
C LEU A 1083 -38.86 28.74 44.41
N ASP A 1084 -39.73 27.89 43.86
CA ASP A 1084 -40.80 28.02 42.84
C ASP A 1084 -40.79 29.07 41.69
N GLY A 1085 -41.28 28.65 40.50
CA GLY A 1085 -42.06 29.55 39.61
C GLY A 1085 -42.02 29.41 38.07
N THR A 1086 -42.74 28.42 37.51
CA THR A 1086 -43.53 28.48 36.24
C THR A 1086 -42.90 28.68 34.82
N ARG A 1087 -43.04 27.61 33.99
CA ARG A 1087 -43.54 27.53 32.58
C ARG A 1087 -43.24 28.66 31.56
N ARG A 1088 -42.52 28.35 30.45
CA ARG A 1088 -43.05 27.98 29.10
C ARG A 1088 -41.95 27.98 28.01
N GLU A 1089 -42.02 26.93 27.18
CA GLU A 1089 -41.57 26.76 25.79
C GLU A 1089 -40.75 27.86 25.09
N SER A 1090 -39.59 27.49 24.52
CA SER A 1090 -39.40 27.51 23.06
C SER A 1090 -38.05 26.89 22.68
N ALA A 1091 -38.11 25.99 21.71
CA ALA A 1091 -36.95 25.38 21.07
C ALA A 1091 -36.21 26.41 20.20
N VAL A 1092 -34.88 26.39 20.26
CA VAL A 1092 -34.02 26.77 19.13
C VAL A 1092 -32.88 25.74 19.06
N PRO A 1093 -32.73 25.01 17.94
CA PRO A 1093 -31.62 24.07 17.76
C PRO A 1093 -30.33 24.86 17.53
N ARG A 1094 -29.27 24.55 18.27
CA ARG A 1094 -27.93 25.07 17.95
C ARG A 1094 -27.38 24.31 16.74
N LEU A 1095 -26.97 25.07 15.73
CA LEU A 1095 -26.22 24.58 14.56
C LEU A 1095 -24.93 23.90 15.03
N PRO A 1096 -24.45 22.86 14.31
CA PRO A 1096 -23.17 22.22 14.62
C PRO A 1096 -22.05 23.25 14.58
N ASP A 1097 -21.15 23.21 15.55
CA ASP A 1097 -19.94 24.01 15.54
C ASP A 1097 -19.04 23.53 14.37
N PRO A 1098 -18.81 24.34 13.33
CA PRO A 1098 -17.98 23.97 12.19
C PRO A 1098 -16.49 23.80 12.55
N ARG A 1099 -16.07 24.15 13.77
CA ARG A 1099 -14.68 23.99 14.27
C ARG A 1099 -14.42 22.60 14.86
N VAL A 1100 -15.48 21.82 15.10
CA VAL A 1100 -15.38 20.43 15.53
C VAL A 1100 -15.67 19.55 14.32
N PRO A 1101 -14.81 18.59 13.95
CA PRO A 1101 -15.25 17.53 13.05
C PRO A 1101 -16.41 16.83 13.74
N ALA A 1102 -17.58 16.74 13.11
CA ALA A 1102 -18.65 15.85 13.59
C ALA A 1102 -18.17 14.40 13.81
N ALA A 1103 -16.98 14.05 13.29
CA ALA A 1103 -16.27 12.79 13.47
C ALA A 1103 -15.33 12.69 14.71
N ALA A 1104 -15.07 13.77 15.44
CA ALA A 1104 -14.19 13.73 16.63
C ALA A 1104 -14.91 13.15 17.86
N GLU A 1105 -16.24 13.24 17.91
CA GLU A 1105 -17.04 12.52 18.90
C GLU A 1105 -17.17 11.04 18.52
N SER A 1106 -17.19 10.15 19.51
CA SER A 1106 -17.26 8.73 19.23
C SER A 1106 -18.49 8.41 18.35
N PRO A 1107 -18.40 7.44 17.42
CA PRO A 1107 -19.53 7.08 16.55
C PRO A 1107 -20.82 6.74 17.32
N GLU A 1108 -20.69 6.26 18.56
CA GLU A 1108 -21.80 5.96 19.46
C GLU A 1108 -22.45 7.22 20.06
N GLN A 1109 -21.67 8.23 20.43
CA GLN A 1109 -22.16 9.52 20.95
C GLN A 1109 -22.97 10.29 19.90
N ASN A 1110 -22.55 10.22 18.64
CA ASN A 1110 -23.29 10.79 17.50
C ASN A 1110 -24.67 10.15 17.29
N ARG A 1111 -24.86 8.89 17.69
CA ARG A 1111 -26.14 8.16 17.53
C ARG A 1111 -27.17 8.59 18.58
N ALA A 1112 -26.73 8.99 19.77
CA ALA A 1112 -27.60 9.51 20.83
C ALA A 1112 -28.13 10.92 20.53
N ARG A 1113 -27.38 11.73 19.76
CA ARG A 1113 -27.75 13.12 19.40
C ARG A 1113 -28.69 13.26 18.20
N ARG A 1114 -28.90 12.20 17.41
CA ARG A 1114 -29.80 12.17 16.23
C ARG A 1114 -31.17 11.50 16.50
N ARG A 1115 -31.47 11.14 17.74
CA ARG A 1115 -32.78 10.61 18.13
C ARG A 1115 -33.63 11.66 18.82
#